data_AF-A0A913YYQ1-F1
#
_entry.id   AF-A0A913YYQ1-F1
#
_cell.length_a   1.000
_cell.length_b   1.000
_cell.length_c   1.000
_cell.angle_alpha   90.00
_cell.angle_beta   90.00
_cell.angle_gamma   90.00
#
_symmetry.space_group_name_H-M   'P 1'
#
loop_
_entity.id
_entity.type
_entity.pdbx_description
1 polymer ?
#
loop_
_entity_poly.entity_id
_entity_poly.type
_entity_poly.pdbx_seq_one_letter_code
_entity_poly.pdbx_strand_id
1 'polypeptide(L)'
;MDNHRRIYFHGETLKTTRCSSCTCNNSTLSCMFESCGPATCDNPVGFPGVCCPVCPYNITVTDVEPEVAPGTSIWQGTKNKIILDLNVGYLNTRETTSIAGEGLWTTKVWMSSLADGSNELSGTVVEEALTEGQQSKNLKKSSAELFRIPEIRYTFDLTDHSCGDAKYVCAKFNKGPNAEVEKDYLDYHFKAVPTEEVLTGCTEITECRALLPCKDNSNRISLHGETYKMTKCSSCTCNNGILSCMFESCPPAHCRNPMRFADVCCRVCPYNITVTDVEPEVAPGTSIQQGTENEIILDLNVGYLSTRETTSIEGEGLWTTKMWMSTFEDGSNELSGTVVEEALTEGQQSKNLKKSSAELFRIPGIRYTFDLTDHSCDDAKYVCAKFNKGPNAEVEKDYLDYHFKAVPTEEVLTGCTEITDCRVFERYPQRLPCMDNSNRISLHGETYKLSMCSSCTCNNAILSCMFESCQPTTCRNPMGFPGDCCRVCPYNVTVNQVTPVLPGSQSIQEGRAENDLSVNLDVLYANTRETTSVAGQGLWKSSMWMSSQEDGAVQLPGTLVEQVLTQGQQSQDLKKRSFFSRNFNINDIRYQVDMSDLTCDEARYLCAKFMKGDNPEVQKSFLEFHFEARPSEDVLTGCSPIEDCKGIPTSLSGSKIAGLLRIGMKVVRGSDWKWGGQDGSPPGEGRIVSELRSNGWITVQWDSTGRRDAYRMGADDKYDLKLVDPASLDGSVRLANGDDEFRGGAIPHEGSGL
;
A
#
# COMPACT_ATOMS: atom_id res chain seq x y z
N MET A 1 26.78 -58.80 -2.75
CA MET A 1 28.24 -58.71 -2.62
C MET A 1 28.80 -58.50 -4.02
N ASP A 2 29.60 -57.47 -4.30
CA ASP A 2 30.15 -57.25 -5.65
C ASP A 2 31.40 -58.09 -5.93
N ASN A 3 31.96 -57.97 -7.15
CA ASN A 3 33.20 -58.64 -7.56
C ASN A 3 34.45 -58.23 -6.74
N HIS A 4 34.34 -57.21 -5.88
CA HIS A 4 35.38 -56.77 -4.94
C HIS A 4 35.06 -57.11 -3.47
N ARG A 5 34.10 -58.01 -3.21
CA ARG A 5 33.65 -58.46 -1.88
C ARG A 5 33.00 -57.38 -1.01
N ARG A 6 32.48 -56.29 -1.56
CA ARG A 6 31.72 -55.27 -0.81
C ARG A 6 30.27 -55.70 -0.61
N ILE A 7 29.72 -55.49 0.59
CA ILE A 7 28.34 -55.87 0.97
C ILE A 7 27.46 -54.62 0.86
N TYR A 8 26.30 -54.74 0.21
CA TYR A 8 25.35 -53.64 0.00
C TYR A 8 23.98 -54.04 0.54
N PHE A 9 23.28 -53.11 1.19
CA PHE A 9 21.96 -53.32 1.77
C PHE A 9 20.85 -53.10 0.75
N HIS A 10 19.68 -53.67 1.01
CA HIS A 10 18.53 -53.50 0.13
C HIS A 10 18.10 -52.03 0.04
N GLY A 11 17.92 -51.52 -1.19
CA GLY A 11 17.61 -50.12 -1.47
C GLY A 11 18.84 -49.23 -1.65
N GLU A 12 20.04 -49.74 -1.39
CA GLU A 12 21.29 -49.00 -1.55
C GLU A 12 21.63 -48.85 -3.05
N THR A 13 21.85 -47.60 -3.49
CA THR A 13 22.18 -47.26 -4.88
C THR A 13 23.66 -46.86 -5.00
N LEU A 14 24.38 -47.53 -5.88
CA LEU A 14 25.81 -47.41 -6.12
C LEU A 14 26.03 -46.79 -7.50
N LYS A 15 26.85 -45.75 -7.59
CA LYS A 15 27.36 -45.27 -8.88
C LYS A 15 28.56 -46.14 -9.30
N THR A 16 28.35 -47.06 -10.24
CA THR A 16 29.37 -48.03 -10.68
C THR A 16 30.36 -47.44 -11.69
N THR A 17 29.91 -46.53 -12.55
CA THR A 17 30.75 -45.73 -13.45
C THR A 17 30.18 -44.31 -13.53
N ARG A 18 30.84 -43.39 -14.26
CA ARG A 18 30.28 -42.05 -14.52
C ARG A 18 28.87 -42.08 -15.15
N CYS A 19 28.53 -43.15 -15.87
CA CYS A 19 27.28 -43.33 -16.62
C CYS A 19 26.43 -44.53 -16.17
N SER A 20 26.73 -45.13 -15.02
CA SER A 20 25.94 -46.25 -14.53
C SER A 20 25.71 -46.18 -13.04
N SER A 21 24.47 -46.42 -12.65
CA SER A 21 24.04 -46.57 -11.27
C SER A 21 23.33 -47.91 -11.10
N CYS A 22 23.65 -48.63 -10.05
CA CYS A 22 23.09 -49.93 -9.74
C CYS A 22 22.45 -49.91 -8.35
N THR A 23 21.21 -50.40 -8.25
CA THR A 23 20.49 -50.52 -6.98
C THR A 23 20.41 -51.98 -6.55
N CYS A 24 20.69 -52.25 -5.28
CA CYS A 24 20.59 -53.59 -4.70
C CYS A 24 19.14 -53.91 -4.29
N ASN A 25 18.48 -54.79 -5.04
CA ASN A 25 17.11 -55.26 -4.79
C ASN A 25 17.12 -56.73 -4.37
N ASN A 26 16.99 -56.99 -3.06
CA ASN A 26 16.90 -58.33 -2.46
C ASN A 26 17.85 -59.37 -3.12
N SER A 27 19.15 -59.12 -3.00
CA SER A 27 20.24 -59.95 -3.55
C SER A 27 20.49 -59.85 -5.06
N THR A 28 19.76 -59.01 -5.79
CA THR A 28 19.94 -58.75 -7.23
C THR A 28 20.37 -57.31 -7.48
N LEU A 29 21.35 -57.08 -8.36
CA LEU A 29 21.77 -55.74 -8.78
C LEU A 29 20.99 -55.34 -10.04
N SER A 30 20.18 -54.27 -9.95
CA SER A 30 19.50 -53.65 -11.09
C SER A 30 20.27 -52.40 -11.49
N CYS A 31 20.93 -52.43 -12.65
CA CYS A 31 21.75 -51.33 -13.15
C CYS A 31 21.04 -50.54 -14.24
N MET A 32 21.04 -49.22 -14.13
CA MET A 32 20.68 -48.28 -15.17
C MET A 32 21.95 -47.74 -15.83
N PHE A 33 21.94 -47.67 -17.16
CA PHE A 33 23.03 -47.13 -17.96
C PHE A 33 22.53 -45.92 -18.73
N GLU A 34 23.19 -44.78 -18.53
CA GLU A 34 22.92 -43.56 -19.27
C GLU A 34 23.71 -43.59 -20.59
N SER A 35 23.01 -43.53 -21.72
CA SER A 35 23.60 -43.47 -23.06
C SER A 35 23.54 -42.03 -23.59
N CYS A 36 24.69 -41.47 -23.96
CA CYS A 36 24.78 -40.11 -24.48
C CYS A 36 24.40 -40.03 -25.96
N GLY A 37 23.58 -39.04 -26.33
CA GLY A 37 23.37 -38.63 -27.72
C GLY A 37 24.59 -37.87 -28.28
N PRO A 38 24.61 -37.58 -29.60
CA PRO A 38 25.66 -36.75 -30.19
C PRO A 38 25.65 -35.33 -29.60
N ALA A 39 26.83 -34.79 -29.29
CA ALA A 39 26.98 -33.43 -28.78
C ALA A 39 26.54 -32.38 -29.82
N THR A 40 26.02 -31.27 -29.34
CA THR A 40 25.46 -30.18 -30.16
C THR A 40 26.48 -29.11 -30.56
N CYS A 41 27.72 -29.21 -30.05
CA CYS A 41 28.85 -28.32 -30.32
C CYS A 41 30.05 -29.13 -30.85
N ASP A 42 31.01 -28.46 -31.49
CA ASP A 42 32.16 -29.14 -32.10
C ASP A 42 33.18 -29.61 -31.04
N ASN A 43 33.23 -28.97 -29.86
CA ASN A 43 34.19 -29.29 -28.78
C ASN A 43 33.53 -29.50 -27.40
N PRO A 44 32.88 -30.65 -27.14
CA PRO A 44 32.25 -30.93 -25.85
C PRO A 44 33.27 -31.32 -24.77
N VAL A 45 33.10 -30.81 -23.55
CA VAL A 45 34.05 -30.98 -22.42
C VAL A 45 33.49 -31.97 -21.39
N GLY A 46 34.34 -32.90 -20.93
CA GLY A 46 33.97 -33.88 -19.91
C GLY A 46 34.34 -33.42 -18.49
N PHE A 47 33.40 -33.55 -17.55
CA PHE A 47 33.61 -33.21 -16.14
C PHE A 47 33.70 -34.47 -15.25
N PRO A 48 34.48 -34.44 -14.16
CA PRO A 48 34.49 -35.52 -13.18
C PRO A 48 33.09 -35.76 -12.59
N GLY A 49 32.63 -37.01 -12.55
CA GLY A 49 31.32 -37.36 -11.98
C GLY A 49 30.11 -37.16 -12.92
N VAL A 50 30.26 -36.45 -14.04
CA VAL A 50 29.23 -36.28 -15.07
C VAL A 50 29.38 -37.38 -16.12
N CYS A 51 28.26 -37.97 -16.56
CA CYS A 51 28.26 -39.05 -17.54
C CYS A 51 28.66 -38.56 -18.94
N CYS A 52 27.91 -37.61 -19.48
CA CYS A 52 28.05 -37.13 -20.84
C CYS A 52 28.90 -35.85 -20.92
N PRO A 53 29.71 -35.68 -21.98
CA PRO A 53 30.43 -34.43 -22.19
C PRO A 53 29.42 -33.30 -22.50
N VAL A 54 29.67 -32.12 -21.96
CA VAL A 54 28.77 -30.96 -22.00
C VAL A 54 29.39 -29.86 -22.87
N CYS A 55 28.57 -29.16 -23.64
CA CYS A 55 29.01 -28.01 -24.41
C CYS A 55 29.25 -26.80 -23.49
N PRO A 56 30.43 -26.14 -23.55
CA PRO A 56 30.66 -24.88 -22.87
C PRO A 56 29.70 -23.80 -23.35
N TYR A 57 29.41 -22.85 -22.47
CA TYR A 57 28.59 -21.70 -22.83
C TYR A 57 29.43 -20.65 -23.56
N ASN A 58 29.31 -20.54 -24.88
CA ASN A 58 30.04 -19.54 -25.67
C ASN A 58 29.08 -18.53 -26.30
N ILE A 59 29.34 -17.25 -26.08
CA ILE A 59 28.51 -16.14 -26.57
C ILE A 59 29.43 -15.12 -27.18
N THR A 60 29.25 -14.88 -28.48
CA THR A 60 30.02 -13.88 -29.23
C THR A 60 29.06 -12.82 -29.73
N VAL A 61 29.13 -11.64 -29.10
CA VAL A 61 28.33 -10.47 -29.46
C VAL A 61 28.92 -9.83 -30.72
N THR A 62 28.04 -9.45 -31.64
CA THR A 62 28.41 -8.83 -32.93
C THR A 62 28.01 -7.38 -33.02
N ASP A 63 26.95 -6.99 -32.31
CA ASP A 63 26.42 -5.63 -32.32
C ASP A 63 25.48 -5.43 -31.11
N VAL A 64 25.28 -4.18 -30.71
CA VAL A 64 24.34 -3.77 -29.67
C VAL A 64 23.61 -2.56 -30.22
N GLU A 65 22.28 -2.55 -30.14
CA GLU A 65 21.45 -1.47 -30.65
C GLU A 65 20.33 -1.14 -29.64
N PRO A 66 20.41 -0.01 -28.91
CA PRO A 66 19.33 0.43 -28.05
C PRO A 66 18.18 1.01 -28.89
N GLU A 67 17.01 0.43 -28.85
CA GLU A 67 15.82 0.90 -29.56
C GLU A 67 14.96 1.76 -28.63
N VAL A 68 14.79 3.03 -28.95
CA VAL A 68 13.93 3.95 -28.18
C VAL A 68 12.54 3.98 -28.80
N ALA A 69 11.50 3.91 -27.97
CA ALA A 69 10.13 3.89 -28.45
C ALA A 69 9.82 5.11 -29.36
N PRO A 70 9.15 4.93 -30.51
CA PRO A 70 8.77 6.03 -31.39
C PRO A 70 7.89 7.06 -30.67
N GLY A 71 8.15 8.36 -30.88
CA GLY A 71 7.42 9.45 -30.22
C GLY A 71 7.92 9.80 -28.81
N THR A 72 9.04 9.21 -28.38
CA THR A 72 9.73 9.62 -27.15
C THR A 72 10.31 11.02 -27.31
N SER A 73 9.68 12.00 -26.66
CA SER A 73 10.18 13.37 -26.57
C SER A 73 11.00 13.55 -25.28
N ILE A 74 12.24 14.02 -25.41
CA ILE A 74 13.07 14.45 -24.27
C ILE A 74 13.10 15.98 -24.20
N TRP A 75 13.27 16.53 -22.99
CA TRP A 75 13.17 17.95 -22.73
C TRP A 75 14.45 18.48 -22.10
N GLN A 76 15.07 19.46 -22.76
CA GLN A 76 16.22 20.16 -22.22
C GLN A 76 15.87 20.86 -20.90
N GLY A 77 16.82 20.91 -19.96
CA GLY A 77 16.66 21.63 -18.70
C GLY A 77 15.91 20.85 -17.63
N THR A 78 15.58 19.58 -17.87
CA THR A 78 14.75 18.76 -16.96
C THR A 78 15.29 17.34 -16.78
N LYS A 79 14.79 16.67 -15.75
CA LYS A 79 14.94 15.22 -15.59
C LYS A 79 14.01 14.51 -16.56
N ASN A 80 14.58 13.63 -17.36
CA ASN A 80 13.89 12.87 -18.38
C ASN A 80 13.80 11.41 -17.98
N LYS A 81 12.74 10.75 -18.44
CA LYS A 81 12.54 9.31 -18.28
C LYS A 81 12.08 8.74 -19.60
N ILE A 82 12.80 7.76 -20.10
CA ILE A 82 12.47 7.05 -21.34
C ILE A 82 12.51 5.54 -21.10
N ILE A 83 11.90 4.80 -22.03
CA ILE A 83 11.95 3.35 -22.08
C ILE A 83 12.68 2.98 -23.37
N LEU A 84 13.64 2.07 -23.25
CA LEU A 84 14.39 1.54 -24.38
C LEU A 84 14.42 0.02 -24.32
N ASP A 85 14.46 -0.60 -25.50
CA ASP A 85 14.69 -2.03 -25.66
C ASP A 85 16.12 -2.23 -26.15
N LEU A 86 16.90 -3.10 -25.51
CA LEU A 86 18.26 -3.39 -25.96
C LEU A 86 18.25 -4.60 -26.89
N ASN A 87 18.64 -4.40 -28.14
CA ASN A 87 18.81 -5.47 -29.12
C ASN A 87 20.29 -5.85 -29.19
N VAL A 88 20.64 -7.07 -28.78
CA VAL A 88 22.03 -7.58 -28.79
C VAL A 88 22.17 -8.64 -29.89
N GLY A 89 22.94 -8.32 -30.92
CA GLY A 89 23.30 -9.27 -31.98
C GLY A 89 24.36 -10.26 -31.50
N TYR A 90 24.22 -11.54 -31.86
CA TYR A 90 25.21 -12.56 -31.53
C TYR A 90 25.41 -13.56 -32.67
N LEU A 91 26.64 -14.10 -32.79
CA LEU A 91 26.93 -15.11 -33.81
C LEU A 91 26.20 -16.41 -33.51
N ASN A 92 25.45 -16.93 -34.47
CA ASN A 92 24.84 -18.26 -34.40
C ASN A 92 25.75 -19.32 -35.03
N THR A 93 26.81 -19.71 -34.32
CA THR A 93 27.71 -20.79 -34.73
C THR A 93 27.36 -22.11 -34.04
N ARG A 94 28.02 -23.22 -34.41
CA ARG A 94 27.89 -24.49 -33.66
C ARG A 94 28.43 -24.39 -32.23
N GLU A 95 29.40 -23.51 -31.99
CA GLU A 95 29.96 -23.25 -30.66
C GLU A 95 29.04 -22.41 -29.78
N THR A 96 28.17 -21.60 -30.38
CA THR A 96 27.20 -20.80 -29.65
C THR A 96 26.15 -21.69 -29.00
N THR A 97 25.86 -21.45 -27.73
CA THR A 97 24.86 -22.21 -26.96
C THR A 97 23.89 -21.27 -26.26
N SER A 98 22.67 -21.74 -26.03
CA SER A 98 21.78 -21.06 -25.09
C SER A 98 22.39 -21.04 -23.69
N ILE A 99 22.15 -19.98 -22.93
CA ILE A 99 22.57 -19.84 -21.54
C ILE A 99 21.38 -19.47 -20.66
N ALA A 100 21.37 -20.02 -19.45
CA ALA A 100 20.41 -19.70 -18.41
C ALA A 100 21.14 -19.60 -17.06
N GLY A 101 20.68 -18.70 -16.21
CA GLY A 101 21.34 -18.37 -14.96
C GLY A 101 20.94 -17.02 -14.40
N GLU A 102 21.55 -16.66 -13.27
CA GLU A 102 21.31 -15.43 -12.53
C GLU A 102 22.43 -14.42 -12.75
N GLY A 103 22.07 -13.14 -12.82
CA GLY A 103 23.05 -12.05 -12.93
C GLY A 103 23.95 -12.16 -14.17
N LEU A 104 23.44 -12.74 -15.27
CA LEU A 104 24.22 -13.00 -16.46
C LEU A 104 24.70 -11.71 -17.13
N TRP A 105 23.91 -10.65 -17.14
CA TRP A 105 24.17 -9.46 -17.95
C TRP A 105 24.25 -8.20 -17.12
N THR A 106 25.07 -7.26 -17.56
CA THR A 106 25.08 -5.89 -17.05
C THR A 106 24.99 -4.91 -18.22
N THR A 107 24.28 -3.80 -18.05
CA THR A 107 24.19 -2.78 -19.11
C THR A 107 24.37 -1.38 -18.54
N LYS A 108 25.37 -0.67 -19.06
CA LYS A 108 25.56 0.76 -18.81
C LYS A 108 24.79 1.56 -19.86
N VAL A 109 24.05 2.62 -19.48
CA VAL A 109 23.31 3.50 -20.40
C VAL A 109 23.67 4.96 -20.13
N TRP A 110 23.84 5.77 -21.18
CA TRP A 110 24.15 7.20 -21.07
C TRP A 110 23.69 8.01 -22.29
N MET A 111 23.63 9.33 -22.15
CA MET A 111 23.47 10.25 -23.28
C MET A 111 24.81 10.66 -23.86
N SER A 112 24.87 10.83 -25.18
CA SER A 112 26.06 11.27 -25.90
C SER A 112 25.71 12.32 -26.97
N SER A 113 26.68 13.18 -27.30
CA SER A 113 26.57 14.08 -28.46
C SER A 113 27.20 13.48 -29.72
N LEU A 114 27.95 12.39 -29.56
CA LEU A 114 28.64 11.64 -30.61
C LEU A 114 27.91 10.32 -30.89
N ALA A 115 27.89 9.92 -32.16
CA ALA A 115 27.20 8.71 -32.61
C ALA A 115 27.83 7.41 -32.11
N ASP A 116 29.09 7.46 -31.64
CA ASP A 116 29.82 6.31 -31.09
C ASP A 116 29.73 6.21 -29.56
N GLY A 117 29.08 7.18 -28.91
CA GLY A 117 28.93 7.19 -27.45
C GLY A 117 30.20 7.55 -26.69
N SER A 118 31.27 7.98 -27.35
CA SER A 118 32.59 8.20 -26.72
C SER A 118 32.60 9.33 -25.69
N ASN A 119 31.66 10.27 -25.77
CA ASN A 119 31.45 11.28 -24.72
C ASN A 119 30.23 10.95 -23.86
N GLU A 120 30.48 10.63 -22.60
CA GLU A 120 29.45 10.43 -21.59
C GLU A 120 28.99 11.78 -21.02
N LEU A 121 27.71 12.12 -21.16
CA LEU A 121 27.16 13.34 -20.56
C LEU A 121 26.98 13.16 -19.05
N SER A 122 27.57 14.06 -18.27
CA SER A 122 27.46 14.07 -16.81
C SER A 122 26.01 14.17 -16.34
N GLY A 123 25.60 13.37 -15.36
CA GLY A 123 24.21 13.34 -14.86
C GLY A 123 23.26 12.48 -15.69
N THR A 124 23.74 11.89 -16.79
CA THR A 124 22.96 10.96 -17.60
C THR A 124 23.42 9.50 -17.47
N VAL A 125 24.59 9.26 -16.90
CA VAL A 125 25.17 7.93 -16.82
C VAL A 125 24.47 7.06 -15.77
N VAL A 126 24.00 5.89 -16.20
CA VAL A 126 23.50 4.81 -15.35
C VAL A 126 24.40 3.59 -15.56
N GLU A 127 25.17 3.23 -14.53
CA GLU A 127 26.19 2.15 -14.61
C GLU A 127 25.57 0.76 -14.74
N GLU A 128 24.40 0.54 -14.12
CA GLU A 128 23.60 -0.67 -14.29
C GLU A 128 22.13 -0.28 -14.51
N ALA A 129 21.66 -0.47 -15.73
CA ALA A 129 20.31 -0.13 -16.16
C ALA A 129 19.34 -1.33 -16.11
N LEU A 130 19.83 -2.56 -15.97
CA LEU A 130 19.01 -3.76 -15.93
C LEU A 130 18.51 -4.05 -14.51
N THR A 131 17.24 -4.43 -14.38
CA THR A 131 16.70 -5.03 -13.15
C THR A 131 17.25 -6.44 -12.92
N GLU A 132 17.18 -6.97 -11.69
CA GLU A 132 17.67 -8.35 -11.39
C GLU A 132 17.07 -9.42 -12.33
N GLY A 133 15.79 -9.27 -12.69
CA GLY A 133 15.12 -10.14 -13.66
C GLY A 133 15.65 -9.97 -15.10
N GLN A 134 15.97 -8.75 -15.52
CA GLN A 134 16.58 -8.49 -16.83
C GLN A 134 18.04 -8.97 -16.89
N GLN A 135 18.80 -8.81 -15.81
CA GLN A 135 20.18 -9.33 -15.68
C GLN A 135 20.20 -10.86 -15.78
N SER A 136 19.16 -11.53 -15.29
CA SER A 136 19.01 -12.99 -15.30
C SER A 136 18.26 -13.53 -16.53
N LYS A 137 18.10 -12.70 -17.58
CA LYS A 137 17.33 -13.09 -18.76
C LYS A 137 18.06 -14.15 -19.58
N ASN A 138 17.47 -15.33 -19.72
CA ASN A 138 18.07 -16.42 -20.50
C ASN A 138 18.21 -16.08 -21.98
N LEU A 139 19.42 -16.24 -22.54
CA LEU A 139 19.65 -16.15 -23.99
C LEU A 139 19.39 -17.52 -24.60
N LYS A 140 18.36 -17.59 -25.45
CA LYS A 140 18.04 -18.81 -26.22
C LYS A 140 18.58 -18.67 -27.63
N LYS A 141 19.47 -19.59 -28.02
CA LYS A 141 19.98 -19.68 -29.38
C LYS A 141 18.83 -19.84 -30.37
N SER A 142 18.80 -18.97 -31.37
CA SER A 142 17.75 -18.91 -32.39
C SER A 142 18.35 -18.53 -33.74
N SER A 143 17.63 -18.82 -34.82
CA SER A 143 18.01 -18.39 -36.17
C SER A 143 17.90 -16.89 -36.40
N ALA A 144 17.35 -16.14 -35.44
CA ALA A 144 17.20 -14.69 -35.54
C ALA A 144 18.48 -13.94 -35.15
N GLU A 145 19.48 -14.61 -34.55
CA GLU A 145 20.77 -13.99 -34.17
C GLU A 145 20.66 -12.76 -33.26
N LEU A 146 19.50 -12.61 -32.59
CA LEU A 146 19.15 -11.43 -31.81
C LEU A 146 18.67 -11.83 -30.42
N PHE A 147 19.23 -11.16 -29.41
CA PHE A 147 18.84 -11.25 -28.01
C PHE A 147 18.28 -9.89 -27.56
N ARG A 148 16.96 -9.81 -27.36
CA ARG A 148 16.27 -8.56 -26.97
C ARG A 148 16.07 -8.50 -25.47
N ILE A 149 16.42 -7.39 -24.83
CA ILE A 149 16.08 -7.06 -23.43
C ILE A 149 15.10 -5.87 -23.46
N PRO A 150 13.78 -6.11 -23.30
CA PRO A 150 12.79 -5.06 -23.41
C PRO A 150 12.65 -4.26 -22.12
N GLU A 151 12.07 -3.07 -22.25
CA GLU A 151 11.57 -2.23 -21.17
C GLU A 151 12.64 -1.77 -20.15
N ILE A 152 13.84 -1.44 -20.64
CA ILE A 152 14.87 -0.82 -19.80
C ILE A 152 14.43 0.62 -19.50
N ARG A 153 14.17 0.89 -18.22
CA ARG A 153 13.75 2.21 -17.75
C ARG A 153 14.98 3.07 -17.52
N TYR A 154 15.14 4.10 -18.34
CA TYR A 154 16.29 4.99 -18.27
C TYR A 154 15.86 6.38 -17.82
N THR A 155 16.36 6.81 -16.66
CA THR A 155 16.09 8.13 -16.08
C THR A 155 17.40 8.91 -16.01
N PHE A 156 17.41 10.14 -16.53
CA PHE A 156 18.63 10.95 -16.67
C PHE A 156 18.33 12.44 -16.54
N ASP A 157 19.35 13.21 -16.17
CA ASP A 157 19.23 14.64 -15.91
C ASP A 157 19.84 15.49 -17.04
N LEU A 158 19.01 16.31 -17.69
CA LEU A 158 19.44 17.30 -18.69
C LEU A 158 19.33 18.74 -18.19
N THR A 159 19.25 18.99 -16.88
CA THR A 159 19.14 20.35 -16.32
C THR A 159 20.29 21.27 -16.76
N ASP A 160 21.51 20.73 -16.87
CA ASP A 160 22.71 21.49 -17.26
C ASP A 160 23.14 21.30 -18.73
N HIS A 161 22.33 20.58 -19.54
CA HIS A 161 22.69 20.20 -20.91
C HIS A 161 21.68 20.68 -21.94
N SER A 162 22.15 21.02 -23.13
CA SER A 162 21.27 21.37 -24.24
C SER A 162 20.81 20.15 -25.04
N CYS A 163 19.74 20.30 -25.80
CA CYS A 163 19.35 19.27 -26.80
C CYS A 163 20.46 18.98 -27.83
N GLY A 164 21.41 19.91 -28.03
CA GLY A 164 22.56 19.67 -28.89
C GLY A 164 23.60 18.73 -28.27
N ASP A 165 23.62 18.62 -26.95
CA ASP A 165 24.55 17.76 -26.20
C ASP A 165 23.99 16.35 -26.04
N ALA A 166 22.66 16.19 -25.98
CA ALA A 166 21.96 14.92 -25.76
C ALA A 166 21.32 14.35 -27.04
N LYS A 167 22.15 13.98 -28.03
CA LYS A 167 21.68 13.52 -29.36
C LYS A 167 21.48 12.02 -29.47
N TYR A 168 22.31 11.23 -28.80
CA TYR A 168 22.31 9.78 -28.90
C TYR A 168 22.11 9.17 -27.52
N VAL A 169 21.21 8.19 -27.42
CA VAL A 169 21.13 7.28 -26.27
C VAL A 169 22.06 6.12 -26.57
N CYS A 170 23.03 5.89 -25.70
CA CYS A 170 24.02 4.84 -25.85
C CYS A 170 23.88 3.80 -24.75
N ALA A 171 24.12 2.54 -25.09
CA ALA A 171 24.09 1.42 -24.18
C ALA A 171 25.30 0.51 -24.42
N LYS A 172 25.96 0.08 -23.34
CA LYS A 172 27.06 -0.89 -23.37
C LYS A 172 26.66 -2.18 -22.68
N PHE A 173 26.66 -3.28 -23.42
CA PHE A 173 26.29 -4.62 -22.93
C PHE A 173 27.53 -5.41 -22.50
N ASN A 174 27.54 -5.94 -21.28
CA ASN A 174 28.69 -6.66 -20.73
C ASN A 174 28.30 -7.98 -20.04
N LYS A 175 29.32 -8.81 -19.82
CA LYS A 175 29.24 -10.00 -18.95
C LYS A 175 28.99 -9.57 -17.50
N GLY A 176 28.06 -10.23 -16.83
CA GLY A 176 27.82 -10.07 -15.41
C GLY A 176 29.03 -10.45 -14.55
N PRO A 177 29.39 -9.64 -13.53
CA PRO A 177 30.59 -9.87 -12.72
C PRO A 177 30.47 -11.08 -11.79
N ASN A 178 29.24 -11.40 -11.35
CA ASN A 178 28.93 -12.50 -10.44
C ASN A 178 27.93 -13.48 -11.08
N ALA A 179 28.06 -13.72 -12.38
CA ALA A 179 27.08 -14.51 -13.11
C ALA A 179 27.10 -15.98 -12.65
N GLU A 180 25.93 -16.49 -12.28
CA GLU A 180 25.73 -17.88 -11.86
C GLU A 180 24.96 -18.62 -12.95
N VAL A 181 25.57 -19.64 -13.56
CA VAL A 181 24.91 -20.43 -14.62
C VAL A 181 24.32 -21.70 -14.05
N GLU A 182 23.21 -22.19 -14.65
CA GLU A 182 22.44 -23.37 -14.19
C GLU A 182 23.28 -24.64 -13.94
N LYS A 183 24.50 -24.71 -14.49
CA LYS A 183 25.47 -25.77 -14.22
C LYS A 183 26.69 -25.14 -13.56
N ASP A 184 26.70 -25.12 -12.24
CA ASP A 184 27.67 -24.42 -11.38
C ASP A 184 29.15 -24.81 -11.62
N TYR A 185 29.40 -25.89 -12.36
CA TYR A 185 30.73 -26.36 -12.76
C TYR A 185 31.18 -25.85 -14.14
N LEU A 186 30.38 -25.03 -14.82
CA LEU A 186 30.68 -24.38 -16.09
C LEU A 186 30.75 -22.87 -15.88
N ASP A 187 31.77 -22.22 -16.44
CA ASP A 187 31.74 -20.78 -16.68
C ASP A 187 31.31 -20.54 -18.14
N TYR A 188 30.82 -19.35 -18.46
CA TYR A 188 30.50 -18.97 -19.83
C TYR A 188 31.47 -17.94 -20.38
N HIS A 189 31.87 -18.16 -21.63
CA HIS A 189 32.77 -17.29 -22.36
C HIS A 189 31.98 -16.23 -23.12
N PHE A 190 32.30 -14.97 -22.81
CA PHE A 190 31.74 -13.80 -23.46
C PHE A 190 32.82 -13.14 -24.32
N LYS A 191 32.54 -12.93 -25.60
CA LYS A 191 33.47 -12.29 -26.56
C LYS A 191 32.72 -11.30 -27.44
N ALA A 192 33.46 -10.34 -27.99
CA ALA A 192 32.98 -9.39 -28.98
C ALA A 192 33.80 -9.50 -30.26
N VAL A 193 33.14 -9.46 -31.42
CA VAL A 193 33.77 -9.55 -32.75
C VAL A 193 33.11 -8.52 -33.68
N PRO A 194 33.88 -7.76 -34.49
CA PRO A 194 35.33 -7.85 -34.70
C PRO A 194 36.20 -7.21 -33.60
N THR A 195 35.67 -6.27 -32.82
CA THR A 195 36.37 -5.57 -31.72
C THR A 195 35.42 -5.41 -30.53
N GLU A 196 35.91 -5.01 -29.36
CA GLU A 196 35.04 -4.74 -28.19
C GLU A 196 34.15 -3.49 -28.35
N GLU A 197 34.38 -2.68 -29.38
CA GLU A 197 33.56 -1.49 -29.67
C GLU A 197 32.12 -1.88 -30.00
N VAL A 198 31.88 -3.08 -30.55
CA VAL A 198 30.53 -3.60 -30.85
C VAL A 198 29.67 -3.86 -29.61
N LEU A 199 30.26 -3.81 -28.41
CA LEU A 199 29.52 -3.90 -27.16
C LEU A 199 28.77 -2.61 -26.84
N THR A 200 29.10 -1.52 -27.52
CA THR A 200 28.45 -0.22 -27.36
C THR A 200 27.61 0.11 -28.60
N GLY A 201 26.33 0.34 -28.38
CA GLY A 201 25.38 0.80 -29.39
C GLY A 201 24.83 2.17 -29.06
N CYS A 202 24.54 2.98 -30.08
CA CYS A 202 23.93 4.30 -29.89
C CYS A 202 22.82 4.55 -30.91
N THR A 203 21.73 5.14 -30.43
CA THR A 203 20.55 5.48 -31.25
C THR A 203 20.23 6.96 -31.13
N GLU A 204 20.01 7.60 -32.28
CA GLU A 204 19.70 9.03 -32.35
C GLU A 204 18.29 9.32 -31.81
N ILE A 205 18.19 10.36 -30.97
CA ILE A 205 16.91 10.90 -30.49
C ILE A 205 16.47 12.03 -31.41
N THR A 206 15.38 11.82 -32.12
CA THR A 206 14.86 12.79 -33.11
C THR A 206 13.98 13.87 -32.50
N GLU A 207 13.49 13.69 -31.27
CA GLU A 207 12.59 14.63 -30.59
C GLU A 207 13.18 15.11 -29.27
N CYS A 208 14.04 16.13 -29.31
CA CYS A 208 14.43 16.90 -28.13
C CYS A 208 13.87 18.32 -28.20
N ARG A 209 13.10 18.73 -27.19
CA ARG A 209 12.43 20.02 -27.14
C ARG A 209 13.08 20.93 -26.10
N ALA A 210 13.39 22.16 -26.51
CA ALA A 210 13.81 23.21 -25.59
C ALA A 210 12.58 23.81 -24.89
N LEU A 211 12.55 23.76 -23.56
CA LEU A 211 11.50 24.41 -22.77
C LEU A 211 11.75 25.90 -22.68
N LEU A 212 10.72 26.71 -22.97
CA LEU A 212 10.79 28.14 -22.78
C LEU A 212 10.61 28.46 -21.28
N PRO A 213 11.52 29.24 -20.67
CA PRO A 213 11.31 29.71 -19.31
C PRO A 213 10.14 30.70 -19.28
N CYS A 214 9.34 30.65 -18.23
CA CYS A 214 8.31 31.66 -17.98
C CYS A 214 8.95 32.86 -17.30
N LYS A 215 8.44 34.03 -17.64
CA LYS A 215 8.85 35.29 -17.02
C LYS A 215 7.63 35.98 -16.43
N ASP A 216 7.68 36.29 -15.15
CA ASP A 216 6.62 37.04 -14.50
C ASP A 216 6.84 38.56 -14.61
N ASN A 217 5.84 39.31 -14.13
CA ASN A 217 5.84 40.77 -14.14
C ASN A 217 6.91 41.39 -13.22
N SER A 218 7.48 40.60 -12.30
CA SER A 218 8.57 40.99 -11.41
C SER A 218 9.94 40.62 -11.97
N ASN A 219 10.01 40.26 -13.26
CA ASN A 219 11.23 39.86 -13.95
C ASN A 219 11.83 38.55 -13.41
N ARG A 220 11.10 37.80 -12.58
CA ARG A 220 11.52 36.47 -12.11
C ARG A 220 11.37 35.48 -13.26
N ILE A 221 12.40 34.69 -13.44
CA ILE A 221 12.44 33.60 -14.41
C ILE A 221 12.06 32.33 -13.65
N SER A 222 11.10 31.58 -14.15
CA SER A 222 10.71 30.28 -13.62
C SER A 222 10.79 29.23 -14.73
N LEU A 223 11.39 28.08 -14.42
CA LEU A 223 11.55 26.97 -15.35
C LEU A 223 10.22 26.22 -15.53
N HIS A 224 10.06 25.52 -16.65
CA HIS A 224 8.87 24.72 -16.90
C HIS A 224 8.69 23.65 -15.80
N GLY A 225 7.46 23.51 -15.29
CA GLY A 225 7.12 22.66 -14.14
C GLY A 225 7.30 23.35 -12.78
N GLU A 226 8.03 24.47 -12.71
CA GLU A 226 8.18 25.18 -11.44
C GLU A 226 6.86 25.81 -11.02
N THR A 227 6.47 25.51 -9.78
CA THR A 227 5.36 26.14 -9.09
C THR A 227 5.90 27.01 -7.96
N TYR A 228 5.48 28.27 -7.88
CA TYR A 228 5.89 29.17 -6.82
C TYR A 228 4.77 30.09 -6.35
N LYS A 229 4.85 30.50 -5.08
CA LYS A 229 3.98 31.55 -4.55
C LYS A 229 4.43 32.91 -5.07
N MET A 230 3.70 33.48 -6.02
CA MET A 230 3.97 34.81 -6.56
C MET A 230 3.54 35.91 -5.59
N THR A 231 2.46 35.67 -4.83
CA THR A 231 2.04 36.49 -3.69
C THR A 231 1.62 35.56 -2.56
N LYS A 232 1.32 36.12 -1.38
CA LYS A 232 0.77 35.34 -0.25
C LYS A 232 -0.54 34.61 -0.60
N CYS A 233 -1.25 35.05 -1.64
CA CYS A 233 -2.55 34.53 -2.06
C CYS A 233 -2.53 33.97 -3.49
N SER A 234 -1.37 33.80 -4.11
CA SER A 234 -1.32 33.32 -5.48
C SER A 234 -0.18 32.34 -5.71
N SER A 235 -0.51 31.23 -6.36
CA SER A 235 0.42 30.21 -6.79
C SER A 235 0.48 30.20 -8.30
N CYS A 236 1.68 30.32 -8.87
CA CYS A 236 1.90 30.32 -10.30
C CYS A 236 2.68 29.09 -10.71
N THR A 237 2.26 28.45 -11.78
CA THR A 237 2.93 27.32 -12.42
C THR A 237 3.41 27.73 -13.79
N CYS A 238 4.68 27.47 -14.09
CA CYS A 238 5.23 27.70 -15.43
C CYS A 238 5.01 26.48 -16.32
N ASN A 239 4.26 26.66 -17.40
CA ASN A 239 3.99 25.64 -18.41
C ASN A 239 4.54 26.10 -19.76
N ASN A 240 5.85 25.90 -19.97
CA ASN A 240 6.52 26.04 -21.27
C ASN A 240 6.32 27.43 -21.89
N GLY A 241 6.79 28.46 -21.16
CA GLY A 241 6.60 29.86 -21.51
C GLY A 241 5.26 30.47 -21.08
N ILE A 242 4.27 29.65 -20.69
CA ILE A 242 2.96 30.12 -20.21
C ILE A 242 2.93 30.09 -18.68
N LEU A 243 2.83 31.26 -18.05
CA LEU A 243 2.66 31.36 -16.60
C LEU A 243 1.16 31.28 -16.24
N SER A 244 0.76 30.20 -15.57
CA SER A 244 -0.61 30.00 -15.08
C SER A 244 -0.69 30.25 -13.59
N CYS A 245 -1.36 31.33 -13.18
CA CYS A 245 -1.49 31.69 -11.77
C CYS A 245 -2.91 31.45 -11.24
N MET A 246 -3.01 30.76 -10.11
CA MET A 246 -4.23 30.63 -9.31
C MET A 246 -4.20 31.66 -8.18
N PHE A 247 -5.35 32.26 -7.89
CA PHE A 247 -5.53 33.24 -6.82
C PHE A 247 -6.56 32.73 -5.81
N GLU A 248 -6.15 32.63 -4.55
CA GLU A 248 -7.02 32.23 -3.45
C GLU A 248 -7.95 33.39 -3.07
N SER A 249 -9.25 33.09 -2.92
CA SER A 249 -10.27 34.04 -2.48
C SER A 249 -10.64 33.77 -1.02
N CYS A 250 -10.51 34.77 -0.15
CA CYS A 250 -10.74 34.57 1.28
C CYS A 250 -12.23 34.62 1.66
N PRO A 251 -12.73 33.65 2.45
CA PRO A 251 -14.08 33.72 3.01
C PRO A 251 -14.19 34.81 4.11
N PRO A 252 -15.41 35.29 4.42
CA PRO A 252 -15.63 36.27 5.49
C PRO A 252 -15.24 35.70 6.86
N ALA A 253 -14.40 36.41 7.61
CA ALA A 253 -14.06 36.02 8.98
C ALA A 253 -15.16 36.45 9.96
N HIS A 254 -15.72 35.50 10.72
CA HIS A 254 -16.86 35.71 11.64
C HIS A 254 -16.45 35.97 13.10
N CYS A 255 -15.43 36.82 13.32
CA CYS A 255 -15.04 37.30 14.64
C CYS A 255 -14.80 38.82 14.62
N ARG A 256 -14.78 39.44 15.80
CA ARG A 256 -14.62 40.90 15.92
C ARG A 256 -13.27 41.41 15.43
N ASN A 257 -12.19 40.67 15.72
CA ASN A 257 -10.81 41.06 15.43
C ASN A 257 -10.05 39.92 14.71
N PRO A 258 -10.26 39.72 13.40
CA PRO A 258 -9.54 38.72 12.64
C PRO A 258 -8.10 39.18 12.39
N MET A 259 -7.13 38.33 12.73
CA MET A 259 -5.70 38.63 12.64
C MET A 259 -5.11 38.08 11.33
N ARG A 260 -4.08 38.75 10.81
CA ARG A 260 -3.32 38.29 9.64
C ARG A 260 -1.90 37.95 10.07
N PHE A 261 -1.48 36.72 9.81
CA PHE A 261 -0.14 36.22 10.13
C PHE A 261 0.83 36.43 8.97
N ALA A 262 2.13 36.33 9.25
CA ALA A 262 3.14 36.26 8.20
C ALA A 262 2.86 35.03 7.31
N ASP A 263 3.02 35.18 5.99
CA ASP A 263 2.85 34.12 4.98
C ASP A 263 1.49 33.41 4.86
N VAL A 264 0.47 33.90 5.56
CA VAL A 264 -0.92 33.45 5.42
C VAL A 264 -1.72 34.42 4.53
N CYS A 265 -2.44 33.89 3.55
CA CYS A 265 -3.28 34.68 2.65
C CYS A 265 -4.41 35.38 3.42
N CYS A 266 -5.21 34.60 4.16
CA CYS A 266 -6.47 35.03 4.75
C CYS A 266 -6.35 35.43 6.23
N ARG A 267 -7.27 36.28 6.69
CA ARG A 267 -7.37 36.62 8.11
C ARG A 267 -8.06 35.47 8.85
N VAL A 268 -7.55 35.12 10.02
CA VAL A 268 -8.09 34.04 10.86
C VAL A 268 -8.46 34.58 12.24
N CYS A 269 -9.39 33.90 12.91
CA CYS A 269 -9.83 34.26 14.24
C CYS A 269 -9.00 33.48 15.29
N PRO A 270 -8.56 34.12 16.39
CA PRO A 270 -7.90 33.41 17.49
C PRO A 270 -8.86 32.43 18.21
N TYR A 271 -8.30 31.44 18.89
CA TYR A 271 -9.06 30.51 19.73
C TYR A 271 -9.29 31.13 21.11
N ASN A 272 -10.52 31.55 21.41
CA ASN A 272 -10.88 32.09 22.73
C ASN A 272 -12.02 31.27 23.33
N ILE A 273 -11.82 30.79 24.55
CA ILE A 273 -12.82 30.03 25.29
C ILE A 273 -12.90 30.61 26.69
N THR A 274 -14.10 31.03 27.05
CA THR A 274 -14.39 31.57 28.38
C THR A 274 -15.38 30.65 29.06
N VAL A 275 -14.90 29.88 30.02
CA VAL A 275 -15.70 28.97 30.85
C VAL A 275 -16.46 29.79 31.89
N THR A 276 -17.73 29.45 32.08
CA THR A 276 -18.64 30.12 33.03
C THR A 276 -19.03 29.24 34.20
N ASP A 277 -19.02 27.94 33.99
CA ASP A 277 -19.43 26.95 34.99
C ASP A 277 -18.95 25.55 34.59
N VAL A 278 -18.84 24.66 35.57
CA VAL A 278 -18.51 23.25 35.39
C VAL A 278 -19.45 22.44 36.27
N GLU A 279 -20.05 21.38 35.75
CA GLU A 279 -21.01 20.56 36.47
C GLU A 279 -20.78 19.07 36.14
N PRO A 280 -20.30 18.26 37.10
CA PRO A 280 -20.15 16.82 36.92
C PRO A 280 -21.52 16.11 37.08
N GLU A 281 -22.06 15.58 36.00
CA GLU A 281 -23.35 14.87 35.99
C GLU A 281 -23.17 13.38 36.28
N VAL A 282 -23.57 12.95 37.48
CA VAL A 282 -23.53 11.54 37.91
C VAL A 282 -24.86 10.85 37.57
N ALA A 283 -24.80 9.62 37.05
CA ALA A 283 -25.99 8.87 36.66
C ALA A 283 -26.91 8.58 37.89
N PRO A 284 -28.25 8.67 37.74
CA PRO A 284 -29.19 8.34 38.81
C PRO A 284 -29.02 6.89 39.30
N GLY A 285 -28.98 6.70 40.61
CA GLY A 285 -28.79 5.38 41.23
C GLY A 285 -27.33 4.95 41.39
N THR A 286 -26.38 5.84 41.11
CA THR A 286 -24.97 5.64 41.48
C THR A 286 -24.87 5.55 42.99
N SER A 287 -24.35 4.42 43.48
CA SER A 287 -24.16 4.17 44.91
C SER A 287 -22.69 3.98 45.23
N ILE A 288 -22.18 4.68 46.25
CA ILE A 288 -20.81 4.51 46.75
C ILE A 288 -20.84 3.78 48.10
N GLN A 289 -19.74 3.14 48.46
CA GLN A 289 -19.61 2.35 49.67
C GLN A 289 -18.49 2.91 50.55
N GLN A 290 -18.81 3.15 51.81
CA GLN A 290 -17.83 3.58 52.80
C GLN A 290 -16.83 2.46 53.08
N GLY A 291 -15.55 2.81 53.23
CA GLY A 291 -14.51 1.87 53.63
C GLY A 291 -14.01 0.96 52.51
N THR A 292 -14.29 1.30 51.24
CA THR A 292 -13.88 0.52 50.07
C THR A 292 -13.38 1.41 48.94
N GLU A 293 -12.67 0.80 47.99
CA GLU A 293 -12.45 1.38 46.67
C GLU A 293 -13.78 1.43 45.89
N ASN A 294 -14.03 2.55 45.22
CA ASN A 294 -15.25 2.84 44.48
C ASN A 294 -14.89 3.24 43.05
N GLU A 295 -15.78 2.93 42.12
CA GLU A 295 -15.66 3.33 40.72
C GLU A 295 -17.03 3.82 40.22
N ILE A 296 -17.05 5.02 39.66
CA ILE A 296 -18.26 5.63 39.07
C ILE A 296 -17.97 6.14 37.65
N ILE A 297 -19.04 6.32 36.88
CA ILE A 297 -18.98 6.93 35.55
C ILE A 297 -19.84 8.20 35.59
N LEU A 298 -19.29 9.31 35.13
CA LEU A 298 -19.99 10.59 35.05
C LEU A 298 -19.70 11.33 33.75
N ASP A 299 -20.57 12.26 33.41
CA ASP A 299 -20.38 13.18 32.29
C ASP A 299 -19.97 14.55 32.85
N LEU A 300 -19.03 15.24 32.22
CA LEU A 300 -18.66 16.60 32.62
C LEU A 300 -19.33 17.60 31.68
N ASN A 301 -20.20 18.45 32.24
CA ASN A 301 -20.84 19.55 31.54
C ASN A 301 -20.04 20.83 31.82
N VAL A 302 -19.54 21.49 30.77
CA VAL A 302 -18.76 22.73 30.87
C VAL A 302 -19.53 23.85 30.18
N GLY A 303 -20.01 24.80 30.98
CA GLY A 303 -20.63 26.03 30.48
C GLY A 303 -19.59 26.98 29.91
N TYR A 304 -19.87 27.59 28.76
CA TYR A 304 -18.99 28.59 28.16
C TYR A 304 -19.78 29.74 27.52
N LEU A 305 -19.23 30.96 27.55
CA LEU A 305 -19.90 32.10 26.90
C LEU A 305 -19.87 31.96 25.38
N SER A 306 -21.02 32.06 24.69
CA SER A 306 -21.08 32.15 23.22
C SER A 306 -21.06 33.62 22.75
N THR A 307 -19.98 34.34 23.07
CA THR A 307 -19.78 35.72 22.59
C THR A 307 -19.29 35.78 21.14
N ARG A 308 -19.17 36.99 20.56
CA ARG A 308 -18.50 37.18 19.25
C ARG A 308 -16.99 36.95 19.29
N GLU A 309 -16.40 36.85 20.48
CA GLU A 309 -14.97 36.57 20.67
C GLU A 309 -14.69 35.08 20.77
N THR A 310 -15.68 34.31 21.25
CA THR A 310 -15.62 32.85 21.37
C THR A 310 -15.59 32.20 19.99
N THR A 311 -14.70 31.23 19.82
CA THR A 311 -14.49 30.46 18.59
C THR A 311 -14.53 28.97 18.90
N SER A 312 -14.87 28.16 17.89
CA SER A 312 -14.69 26.71 17.99
C SER A 312 -13.21 26.39 18.04
N ILE A 313 -12.83 25.36 18.79
CA ILE A 313 -11.46 24.84 18.85
C ILE A 313 -11.44 23.36 18.47
N GLU A 314 -10.44 23.00 17.69
CA GLU A 314 -10.16 21.63 17.27
C GLU A 314 -8.65 21.40 17.39
N GLY A 315 -8.25 20.22 17.87
CA GLY A 315 -6.87 19.94 18.22
C GLY A 315 -6.70 18.79 19.19
N GLU A 316 -5.46 18.53 19.59
CA GLU A 316 -5.06 17.44 20.46
C GLU A 316 -4.69 17.94 21.86
N GLY A 317 -5.02 17.15 22.89
CA GLY A 317 -4.64 17.46 24.28
C GLY A 317 -5.19 18.80 24.78
N LEU A 318 -6.35 19.23 24.29
CA LEU A 318 -6.93 20.56 24.57
C LEU A 318 -7.33 20.77 26.04
N TRP A 319 -7.71 19.69 26.72
CA TRP A 319 -8.36 19.72 28.04
C TRP A 319 -7.67 18.79 29.03
N THR A 320 -7.67 19.19 30.30
CA THR A 320 -7.39 18.29 31.42
C THR A 320 -8.44 18.48 32.51
N THR A 321 -8.65 17.46 33.34
CA THR A 321 -9.62 17.52 34.44
C THR A 321 -9.08 16.81 35.66
N LYS A 322 -9.04 17.54 36.78
CA LYS A 322 -8.76 16.98 38.11
C LYS A 322 -10.09 16.59 38.77
N MET A 323 -10.15 15.45 39.44
CA MET A 323 -11.34 14.98 40.16
C MET A 323 -11.01 14.55 41.59
N TRP A 324 -11.93 14.79 42.52
CA TRP A 324 -11.79 14.40 43.93
C TRP A 324 -13.15 14.28 44.63
N MET A 325 -13.18 13.59 45.78
CA MET A 325 -14.32 13.64 46.70
C MET A 325 -14.13 14.76 47.71
N SER A 326 -15.23 15.39 48.09
CA SER A 326 -15.28 16.49 49.03
C SER A 326 -16.43 16.36 50.03
N THR A 327 -16.23 16.97 51.19
CA THR A 327 -17.27 17.12 52.23
C THR A 327 -18.10 18.38 51.98
N PHE A 328 -17.51 19.36 51.30
CA PHE A 328 -18.12 20.65 51.01
C PHE A 328 -18.59 20.72 49.56
N GLU A 329 -19.70 21.43 49.34
CA GLU A 329 -20.32 21.64 48.02
C GLU A 329 -19.42 22.43 47.06
N ASP A 330 -18.47 23.22 47.58
CA ASP A 330 -17.51 24.00 46.79
C ASP A 330 -16.24 23.22 46.43
N GLY A 331 -16.11 21.98 46.92
CA GLY A 331 -14.92 21.15 46.69
C GLY A 331 -13.69 21.58 47.47
N SER A 332 -13.81 22.47 48.46
CA SER A 332 -12.67 23.08 49.15
C SER A 332 -11.77 22.09 49.92
N ASN A 333 -12.28 20.91 50.29
CA ASN A 333 -11.46 19.83 50.84
C ASN A 333 -11.30 18.67 49.85
N GLU A 334 -10.05 18.35 49.55
CA GLU A 334 -9.67 17.17 48.76
C GLU A 334 -9.44 15.98 49.70
N LEU A 335 -10.32 14.97 49.65
CA LEU A 335 -10.14 13.77 50.47
C LEU A 335 -8.96 12.92 49.97
N SER A 336 -8.06 12.55 50.87
CA SER A 336 -6.90 11.72 50.56
C SER A 336 -7.31 10.36 49.98
N GLY A 337 -6.63 9.89 48.94
CA GLY A 337 -6.99 8.63 48.26
C GLY A 337 -8.11 8.76 47.22
N THR A 338 -8.72 9.95 47.08
CA THR A 338 -9.75 10.21 46.07
C THR A 338 -9.29 11.11 44.93
N VAL A 339 -8.14 11.75 45.06
CA VAL A 339 -7.67 12.73 44.06
C VAL A 339 -7.11 12.03 42.82
N VAL A 340 -7.64 12.40 41.65
CA VAL A 340 -7.14 12.01 40.33
C VAL A 340 -6.79 13.29 39.56
N GLU A 341 -5.51 13.50 39.27
CA GLU A 341 -5.03 14.75 38.64
C GLU A 341 -5.39 14.85 37.15
N GLU A 342 -5.41 13.73 36.43
CA GLU A 342 -5.75 13.66 35.01
C GLU A 342 -6.80 12.57 34.77
N ALA A 343 -8.08 12.94 34.89
CA ALA A 343 -9.19 12.00 34.79
C ALA A 343 -9.64 11.71 33.34
N LEU A 344 -9.21 12.52 32.38
CA LEU A 344 -9.61 12.39 30.97
C LEU A 344 -8.69 11.43 30.21
N THR A 345 -9.28 10.54 29.40
CA THR A 345 -8.55 9.76 28.37
C THR A 345 -8.06 10.64 27.23
N GLU A 346 -7.05 10.21 26.45
CA GLU A 346 -6.53 10.98 25.30
C GLU A 346 -7.65 11.43 24.34
N GLY A 347 -8.62 10.56 24.04
CA GLY A 347 -9.76 10.92 23.19
C GLY A 347 -10.70 11.96 23.82
N GLN A 348 -10.84 11.99 25.15
CA GLN A 348 -11.60 13.02 25.87
C GLN A 348 -10.83 14.34 25.96
N GLN A 349 -9.51 14.29 26.14
CA GLN A 349 -8.62 15.46 26.16
C GLN A 349 -8.59 16.18 24.80
N SER A 350 -8.69 15.44 23.70
CA SER A 350 -8.72 15.97 22.33
C SER A 350 -10.13 16.23 21.78
N LYS A 351 -11.14 16.34 22.64
CA LYS A 351 -12.52 16.53 22.19
C LYS A 351 -12.76 17.96 21.68
N ASN A 352 -13.10 18.12 20.40
CA ASN A 352 -13.39 19.43 19.81
C ASN A 352 -14.56 20.16 20.49
N LEU A 353 -14.39 21.43 20.84
CA LEU A 353 -15.47 22.31 21.27
C LEU A 353 -15.97 23.10 20.08
N LYS A 354 -17.19 22.78 19.64
CA LYS A 354 -17.89 23.50 18.56
C LYS A 354 -18.79 24.56 19.17
N LYS A 355 -18.53 25.82 18.83
CA LYS A 355 -19.37 26.93 19.27
C LYS A 355 -20.82 26.73 18.81
N SER A 356 -21.72 26.69 19.77
CA SER A 356 -23.17 26.62 19.58
C SER A 356 -23.89 27.63 20.47
N SER A 357 -25.16 27.88 20.15
CA SER A 357 -26.06 28.70 20.99
C SER A 357 -26.48 28.03 22.29
N ALA A 358 -26.13 26.75 22.50
CA ALA A 358 -26.44 26.02 23.71
C ALA A 358 -25.48 26.32 24.87
N GLU A 359 -24.35 27.00 24.59
CA GLU A 359 -23.36 27.42 25.61
C GLU A 359 -22.84 26.29 26.52
N LEU A 360 -22.90 25.05 26.02
CA LEU A 360 -22.60 23.83 26.77
C LEU A 360 -21.64 22.93 25.98
N PHE A 361 -20.57 22.51 26.64
CA PHE A 361 -19.60 21.53 26.14
C PHE A 361 -19.60 20.30 27.05
N ARG A 362 -20.00 19.13 26.53
CA ARG A 362 -20.15 17.89 27.31
C ARG A 362 -19.01 16.92 27.04
N ILE A 363 -18.37 16.38 28.07
CA ILE A 363 -17.41 15.27 27.99
C ILE A 363 -18.04 14.03 28.66
N PRO A 364 -18.57 13.08 27.87
CA PRO A 364 -19.28 11.94 28.44
C PRO A 364 -18.33 10.82 28.88
N GLY A 365 -18.81 10.02 29.83
CA GLY A 365 -18.23 8.72 30.17
C GLY A 365 -16.87 8.79 30.85
N ILE A 366 -16.63 9.78 31.70
CA ILE A 366 -15.42 9.87 32.51
C ILE A 366 -15.50 8.81 33.61
N ARG A 367 -14.53 7.89 33.61
CA ARG A 367 -14.41 6.82 34.62
C ARG A 367 -13.57 7.34 35.77
N TYR A 368 -14.15 7.38 36.96
CA TYR A 368 -13.50 7.90 38.16
C TYR A 368 -13.42 6.82 39.23
N THR A 369 -12.19 6.43 39.59
CA THR A 369 -11.88 5.42 40.61
C THR A 369 -11.23 6.09 41.80
N PHE A 370 -11.70 5.81 43.01
CA PHE A 370 -11.26 6.48 44.24
C PHE A 370 -11.42 5.59 45.47
N ASP A 371 -10.57 5.81 46.49
CA ASP A 371 -10.54 5.00 47.71
C ASP A 371 -11.19 5.73 48.90
N LEU A 372 -12.21 5.11 49.50
CA LEU A 372 -12.87 5.58 50.73
C LEU A 372 -12.54 4.71 51.95
N THR A 373 -11.48 3.89 51.91
CA THR A 373 -11.10 2.99 53.01
C THR A 373 -10.95 3.71 54.35
N ASP A 374 -10.40 4.93 54.33
CA ASP A 374 -10.16 5.76 55.53
C ASP A 374 -11.18 6.89 55.73
N HIS A 375 -12.23 6.96 54.90
CA HIS A 375 -13.22 8.04 54.92
C HIS A 375 -14.62 7.52 55.14
N SER A 376 -15.46 8.31 55.80
CA SER A 376 -16.87 7.98 56.00
C SER A 376 -17.76 8.49 54.87
N CYS A 377 -18.98 7.95 54.78
CA CYS A 377 -20.01 8.51 53.90
C CYS A 377 -20.29 10.00 54.21
N ASP A 378 -20.09 10.43 55.46
CA ASP A 378 -20.26 11.82 55.84
C ASP A 378 -19.13 12.72 55.33
N ASP A 379 -17.93 12.16 55.11
CA ASP A 379 -16.79 12.88 54.55
C ASP A 379 -16.95 12.99 53.03
N ALA A 380 -17.45 11.95 52.36
CA ALA A 380 -17.46 11.79 50.91
C ALA A 380 -18.83 12.11 50.28
N LYS A 381 -19.29 13.36 50.39
CA LYS A 381 -20.64 13.79 49.97
C LYS A 381 -20.71 14.30 48.53
N TYR A 382 -19.68 14.97 48.06
CA TYR A 382 -19.66 15.62 46.76
C TYR A 382 -18.54 15.05 45.89
N VAL A 383 -18.85 14.74 44.64
CA VAL A 383 -17.84 14.50 43.60
C VAL A 383 -17.56 15.82 42.93
N CYS A 384 -16.29 16.22 42.93
CA CYS A 384 -15.85 17.47 42.37
C CYS A 384 -14.95 17.24 41.16
N ALA A 385 -15.04 18.13 40.18
CA ALA A 385 -14.23 18.13 38.98
C ALA A 385 -13.76 19.56 38.66
N LYS A 386 -12.46 19.73 38.41
CA LYS A 386 -11.87 20.99 37.94
C LYS A 386 -11.44 20.88 36.49
N PHE A 387 -12.06 21.67 35.62
CA PHE A 387 -11.78 21.71 34.19
C PHE A 387 -10.69 22.74 33.85
N ASN A 388 -9.62 22.31 33.19
CA ASN A 388 -8.49 23.19 32.86
C ASN A 388 -8.07 23.05 31.39
N LYS A 389 -7.33 24.05 30.91
CA LYS A 389 -6.57 23.97 29.65
C LYS A 389 -5.50 22.88 29.75
N GLY A 390 -5.38 22.05 28.71
CA GLY A 390 -4.36 21.01 28.64
C GLY A 390 -2.94 21.60 28.59
N PRO A 391 -1.94 20.93 29.21
CA PRO A 391 -0.58 21.46 29.35
C PRO A 391 0.18 21.54 28.02
N ASN A 392 -0.11 20.63 27.08
CA ASN A 392 0.53 20.51 25.76
C ASN A 392 -0.52 20.57 24.64
N ALA A 393 -1.47 21.50 24.73
CA ALA A 393 -2.55 21.61 23.75
C ALA A 393 -1.99 21.98 22.36
N GLU A 394 -2.24 21.13 21.37
CA GLU A 394 -1.89 21.35 19.96
C GLU A 394 -3.16 21.70 19.19
N VAL A 395 -3.20 22.87 18.54
CA VAL A 395 -4.35 23.31 17.75
C VAL A 395 -4.06 23.15 16.26
N GLU A 396 -5.09 22.85 15.45
CA GLU A 396 -4.99 22.59 14.00
C GLU A 396 -4.16 23.65 13.21
N LYS A 397 -4.04 24.86 13.75
CA LYS A 397 -3.21 25.93 13.19
C LYS A 397 -2.14 26.30 14.18
N ASP A 398 -0.98 25.66 14.06
CA ASP A 398 0.19 25.75 14.95
C ASP A 398 0.70 27.18 15.23
N TYR A 399 0.27 28.17 14.44
CA TYR A 399 0.61 29.59 14.61
C TYR A 399 -0.44 30.39 15.43
N LEU A 400 -1.50 29.75 15.93
CA LEU A 400 -2.53 30.38 16.77
C LEU A 400 -2.39 29.93 18.23
N ASP A 401 -2.38 30.90 19.15
CA ASP A 401 -2.45 30.61 20.58
C ASP A 401 -3.91 30.35 21.01
N TYR A 402 -4.07 29.49 21.99
CA TYR A 402 -5.34 29.10 22.59
C TYR A 402 -5.52 29.81 23.93
N HIS A 403 -6.42 30.79 23.97
CA HIS A 403 -6.75 31.55 25.17
C HIS A 403 -7.92 30.91 25.94
N PHE A 404 -7.63 30.47 27.17
CA PHE A 404 -8.58 29.90 28.11
C PHE A 404 -8.78 30.86 29.29
N LYS A 405 -10.03 31.21 29.59
CA LYS A 405 -10.38 32.12 30.70
C LYS A 405 -11.58 31.59 31.47
N ALA A 406 -11.67 31.96 32.74
CA ALA A 406 -12.79 31.68 33.62
C ALA A 406 -13.45 33.00 34.06
N VAL A 407 -14.78 33.07 34.06
CA VAL A 407 -15.55 34.27 34.46
C VAL A 407 -16.74 33.84 35.32
N PRO A 408 -17.02 34.51 36.46
CA PRO A 408 -16.39 35.74 36.96
C PRO A 408 -15.04 35.54 37.69
N THR A 409 -14.76 34.36 38.21
CA THR A 409 -13.51 33.99 38.91
C THR A 409 -13.04 32.61 38.43
N GLU A 410 -11.83 32.18 38.79
CA GLU A 410 -11.36 30.82 38.48
C GLU A 410 -12.09 29.72 39.27
N GLU A 411 -12.89 30.08 40.27
CA GLU A 411 -13.68 29.13 41.06
C GLU A 411 -14.71 28.40 40.19
N VAL A 412 -15.21 29.04 39.13
CA VAL A 412 -16.16 28.42 38.18
C VAL A 412 -15.57 27.28 37.35
N LEU A 413 -14.24 27.10 37.39
CA LEU A 413 -13.61 25.94 36.78
C LEU A 413 -13.84 24.67 37.59
N THR A 414 -14.31 24.79 38.84
CA THR A 414 -14.60 23.69 39.74
C THR A 414 -16.10 23.55 39.93
N GLY A 415 -16.60 22.36 39.64
CA GLY A 415 -17.98 21.97 39.86
C GLY A 415 -18.07 20.76 40.75
N CYS A 416 -19.10 20.69 41.59
CA CYS A 416 -19.34 19.54 42.45
C CYS A 416 -20.79 19.08 42.36
N THR A 417 -21.01 17.78 42.56
CA THR A 417 -22.34 17.18 42.55
C THR A 417 -22.48 16.19 43.69
N GLU A 418 -23.60 16.26 44.41
CA GLU A 418 -23.88 15.44 45.58
C GLU A 418 -24.14 13.97 45.20
N ILE A 419 -23.54 13.04 45.94
CA ILE A 419 -23.90 11.62 45.91
C ILE A 419 -24.81 11.31 47.10
N THR A 420 -26.03 10.85 46.79
CA THR A 420 -27.08 10.61 47.79
C THR A 420 -27.19 9.17 48.28
N ASP A 421 -26.72 8.18 47.50
CA ASP A 421 -26.68 6.76 47.92
C ASP A 421 -25.26 6.38 48.36
N CYS A 422 -24.93 6.64 49.62
CA CYS A 422 -23.70 6.12 50.24
C CYS A 422 -24.05 5.06 51.30
N ARG A 423 -23.55 3.84 51.11
CA ARG A 423 -23.89 2.70 51.97
C ARG A 423 -22.86 2.55 53.08
N VAL A 424 -23.34 2.69 54.31
CA VAL A 424 -22.59 2.38 55.53
C VAL A 424 -22.86 0.92 55.90
N PHE A 425 -21.81 0.11 55.99
CA PHE A 425 -21.96 -1.26 56.48
C PHE A 425 -22.33 -1.24 57.96
N GLU A 426 -23.58 -1.56 58.31
CA GLU A 426 -23.96 -1.78 59.71
C GLU A 426 -23.08 -2.88 60.31
N ARG A 427 -22.48 -2.58 61.46
CA ARG A 427 -21.50 -3.43 62.15
C ARG A 427 -21.99 -4.88 62.28
N TYR A 428 -21.10 -5.82 62.03
CA TYR A 428 -21.10 -7.11 62.72
C TYR A 428 -19.67 -7.51 63.09
N PRO A 429 -19.56 -8.38 64.10
CA PRO A 429 -18.88 -8.17 65.38
C PRO A 429 -17.36 -8.09 65.24
N GLN A 430 -16.68 -7.64 66.31
CA GLN A 430 -15.23 -7.76 66.56
C GLN A 430 -14.54 -8.63 65.51
N ARG A 431 -13.97 -7.96 64.50
CA ARG A 431 -13.51 -8.63 63.29
C ARG A 431 -12.34 -9.54 63.66
N LEU A 432 -12.63 -10.84 63.81
CA LEU A 432 -11.68 -11.83 64.29
C LEU A 432 -10.60 -12.06 63.23
N PRO A 433 -9.31 -12.16 63.62
CA PRO A 433 -8.26 -12.51 62.69
C PRO A 433 -8.42 -13.96 62.22
N CYS A 434 -8.10 -14.21 60.95
CA CYS A 434 -8.10 -15.55 60.37
C CYS A 434 -6.73 -16.18 60.57
N MET A 435 -6.68 -17.48 60.83
CA MET A 435 -5.43 -18.25 60.89
C MET A 435 -5.46 -19.30 59.77
N ASP A 436 -4.46 -19.30 58.91
CA ASP A 436 -4.31 -20.34 57.89
C ASP A 436 -3.66 -21.61 58.46
N ASN A 437 -3.58 -22.66 57.63
CA ASN A 437 -2.98 -23.95 58.01
C ASN A 437 -1.46 -23.88 58.26
N SER A 438 -0.82 -22.75 57.96
CA SER A 438 0.59 -22.46 58.20
C SER A 438 0.80 -21.58 59.45
N ASN A 439 -0.24 -21.39 60.27
CA ASN A 439 -0.29 -20.48 61.42
C ASN A 439 -0.08 -19.00 61.08
N ARG A 440 -0.28 -18.58 59.82
CA ARG A 440 -0.28 -17.15 59.46
C ARG A 440 -1.57 -16.52 59.96
N ILE A 441 -1.42 -15.47 60.78
CA ILE A 441 -2.55 -14.66 61.26
C ILE A 441 -2.77 -13.53 60.25
N SER A 442 -3.97 -13.43 59.71
CA SER A 442 -4.40 -12.36 58.79
C SER A 442 -5.51 -11.55 59.45
N LEU A 443 -5.37 -10.23 59.44
CA LEU A 443 -6.39 -9.33 59.96
C LEU A 443 -7.58 -9.30 59.00
N HIS A 444 -8.75 -8.97 59.53
CA HIS A 444 -9.92 -8.91 58.69
C HIS A 444 -9.84 -7.77 57.65
N GLY A 445 -10.14 -8.09 56.39
CA GLY A 445 -9.91 -7.23 55.23
C GLY A 445 -8.55 -7.47 54.57
N GLU A 446 -7.60 -8.09 55.29
CA GLU A 446 -6.29 -8.43 54.74
C GLU A 446 -6.43 -9.51 53.66
N THR A 447 -5.94 -9.20 52.47
CA THR A 447 -5.82 -10.13 51.35
C THR A 447 -4.36 -10.43 51.08
N TYR A 448 -3.99 -11.70 50.98
CA TYR A 448 -2.63 -12.14 50.69
C TYR A 448 -2.60 -13.30 49.70
N LYS A 449 -1.50 -13.40 48.95
CA LYS A 449 -1.26 -14.54 48.07
C LYS A 449 -0.73 -15.72 48.89
N LEU A 450 -1.57 -16.73 49.11
CA LEU A 450 -1.17 -17.99 49.75
C LEU A 450 -0.30 -18.83 48.80
N SER A 451 -0.51 -18.69 47.50
CA SER A 451 0.32 -19.25 46.43
C SER A 451 0.27 -18.32 45.22
N MET A 452 1.04 -18.60 44.17
CA MET A 452 0.95 -17.84 42.91
C MET A 452 -0.47 -17.86 42.30
N CYS A 453 -1.29 -18.86 42.62
CA CYS A 453 -2.64 -19.08 42.08
C CYS A 453 -3.78 -18.92 43.09
N SER A 454 -3.49 -18.41 44.28
CA SER A 454 -4.53 -18.29 45.29
C SER A 454 -4.37 -17.02 46.09
N SER A 455 -5.41 -16.19 46.07
CA SER A 455 -5.54 -15.07 47.00
C SER A 455 -6.52 -15.47 48.09
N CYS A 456 -6.15 -15.19 49.33
CA CYS A 456 -6.98 -15.44 50.48
C CYS A 456 -7.32 -14.10 51.12
N THR A 457 -8.61 -13.83 51.27
CA THR A 457 -9.12 -12.66 51.97
C THR A 457 -9.70 -13.11 53.30
N CYS A 458 -9.23 -12.49 54.38
CA CYS A 458 -9.76 -12.77 55.70
C CYS A 458 -11.05 -11.99 55.94
N ASN A 459 -12.18 -12.70 56.01
CA ASN A 459 -13.50 -12.16 56.29
C ASN A 459 -14.04 -12.63 57.66
N ASN A 460 -13.58 -11.99 58.74
CA ASN A 460 -14.10 -12.07 60.10
C ASN A 460 -14.09 -13.51 60.64
N ALA A 461 -12.89 -14.00 60.95
CA ALA A 461 -12.53 -15.42 61.19
C ALA A 461 -12.70 -16.39 60.01
N ILE A 462 -13.35 -15.99 58.91
CA ILE A 462 -13.50 -16.85 57.73
C ILE A 462 -12.42 -16.50 56.70
N LEU A 463 -11.47 -17.41 56.49
CA LEU A 463 -10.50 -17.27 55.42
C LEU A 463 -11.14 -17.72 54.09
N SER A 464 -11.48 -16.78 53.22
CA SER A 464 -12.02 -17.07 51.89
C SER A 464 -10.89 -17.03 50.88
N CYS A 465 -10.44 -18.20 50.46
CA CYS A 465 -9.41 -18.33 49.42
C CYS A 465 -10.05 -18.54 48.06
N MET A 466 -9.79 -17.63 47.14
CA MET A 466 -10.07 -17.82 45.72
C MET A 466 -8.87 -18.51 45.10
N PHE A 467 -9.12 -19.63 44.44
CA PHE A 467 -8.12 -20.35 43.65
C PHE A 467 -8.40 -20.05 42.19
N GLU A 468 -7.48 -19.35 41.55
CA GLU A 468 -7.54 -19.10 40.12
C GLU A 468 -7.28 -20.43 39.41
N SER A 469 -8.31 -20.97 38.76
CA SER A 469 -8.20 -22.16 37.93
C SER A 469 -7.76 -21.74 36.52
N CYS A 470 -6.53 -22.07 36.15
CA CYS A 470 -6.03 -21.76 34.82
C CYS A 470 -6.76 -22.56 33.74
N GLN A 471 -7.15 -21.88 32.67
CA GLN A 471 -7.62 -22.57 31.48
C GLN A 471 -6.48 -23.34 30.79
N PRO A 472 -6.77 -24.49 30.15
CA PRO A 472 -5.76 -25.25 29.42
C PRO A 472 -5.15 -24.40 28.29
N THR A 473 -3.82 -24.26 28.29
CA THR A 473 -3.11 -23.54 27.22
C THR A 473 -3.14 -24.33 25.91
N THR A 474 -3.30 -23.64 24.79
CA THR A 474 -3.40 -24.26 23.45
C THR A 474 -2.05 -24.49 22.77
N CYS A 475 -0.96 -23.93 23.32
CA CYS A 475 0.39 -24.05 22.80
C CYS A 475 1.20 -25.19 23.46
N ARG A 476 2.25 -25.64 22.77
CA ARG A 476 3.13 -26.73 23.22
C ARG A 476 3.94 -26.37 24.47
N ASN A 477 4.47 -25.15 24.52
CA ASN A 477 5.38 -24.67 25.56
C ASN A 477 4.88 -23.34 26.14
N PRO A 478 3.90 -23.38 27.06
CA PRO A 478 3.40 -22.18 27.72
C PRO A 478 4.44 -21.67 28.75
N MET A 479 4.67 -20.36 28.76
CA MET A 479 5.66 -19.71 29.62
C MET A 479 5.00 -19.23 30.93
N GLY A 480 5.70 -19.39 32.05
CA GLY A 480 5.27 -18.89 33.35
C GLY A 480 6.25 -17.82 33.84
N PHE A 481 5.72 -16.76 34.45
CA PHE A 481 6.51 -15.66 34.96
C PHE A 481 6.52 -15.66 36.50
N PRO A 482 7.59 -15.19 37.15
CA PRO A 482 7.64 -15.10 38.61
C PRO A 482 6.52 -14.18 39.15
N GLY A 483 5.57 -14.73 39.89
CA GLY A 483 4.46 -13.99 40.53
C GLY A 483 3.09 -14.17 39.87
N ASP A 484 3.05 -14.79 38.68
CA ASP A 484 1.84 -15.09 37.94
C ASP A 484 1.32 -16.50 38.23
N CYS A 485 -0.01 -16.63 38.32
CA CYS A 485 -0.65 -17.93 38.47
C CYS A 485 -0.56 -18.78 37.20
N CYS A 486 -1.00 -18.22 36.08
CA CYS A 486 -1.27 -18.97 34.87
C CYS A 486 -0.17 -18.80 33.84
N ARG A 487 0.17 -19.93 33.19
CA ARG A 487 1.10 -19.91 32.07
C ARG A 487 0.41 -19.33 30.84
N VAL A 488 1.15 -18.55 30.07
CA VAL A 488 0.67 -17.86 28.87
C VAL A 488 1.41 -18.39 27.64
N CYS A 489 0.73 -18.40 26.50
CA CYS A 489 1.36 -18.78 25.25
C CYS A 489 2.17 -17.60 24.67
N PRO A 490 3.35 -17.85 24.06
CA PRO A 490 4.08 -16.81 23.30
C PRO A 490 3.25 -16.31 22.12
N TYR A 491 3.62 -15.19 21.52
CA TYR A 491 3.00 -14.67 20.29
C TYR A 491 3.77 -15.16 19.06
N ASN A 492 3.34 -16.28 18.48
CA ASN A 492 3.98 -16.91 17.35
C ASN A 492 2.96 -17.09 16.22
N VAL A 493 3.17 -16.43 15.09
CA VAL A 493 2.29 -16.53 13.94
C VAL A 493 3.09 -17.08 12.76
N THR A 494 2.64 -18.23 12.24
CA THR A 494 3.22 -18.85 11.05
C THR A 494 2.21 -18.74 9.93
N VAL A 495 2.56 -18.09 8.83
CA VAL A 495 1.68 -17.95 7.65
C VAL A 495 2.04 -19.01 6.61
N ASN A 496 1.02 -19.64 6.04
CA ASN A 496 1.13 -20.69 5.04
C ASN A 496 0.71 -20.24 3.64
N GLN A 497 -0.19 -19.26 3.56
CA GLN A 497 -0.71 -18.74 2.29
C GLN A 497 -1.46 -17.44 2.55
N VAL A 498 -1.41 -16.53 1.59
CA VAL A 498 -2.19 -15.31 1.54
C VAL A 498 -3.00 -15.33 0.26
N THR A 499 -4.22 -14.81 0.28
CA THR A 499 -5.06 -14.71 -0.92
C THR A 499 -5.93 -13.46 -0.86
N PRO A 500 -5.71 -12.46 -1.74
CA PRO A 500 -6.64 -11.35 -1.88
C PRO A 500 -7.90 -11.84 -2.57
N VAL A 501 -9.07 -11.46 -2.09
CA VAL A 501 -10.37 -11.89 -2.59
C VAL A 501 -11.17 -10.65 -2.95
N LEU A 502 -11.67 -10.59 -4.19
CA LEU A 502 -12.57 -9.54 -4.65
C LEU A 502 -14.02 -9.95 -4.36
N PRO A 503 -14.69 -9.37 -3.35
CA PRO A 503 -16.11 -9.63 -3.11
C PRO A 503 -16.98 -9.03 -4.23
N GLY A 504 -17.70 -9.90 -4.94
CA GLY A 504 -18.69 -9.52 -5.95
C GLY A 504 -18.10 -9.03 -7.28
N SER A 505 -18.97 -8.61 -8.21
CA SER A 505 -18.56 -8.03 -9.50
C SER A 505 -18.11 -6.58 -9.31
N GLN A 506 -16.80 -6.34 -9.26
CA GLN A 506 -16.22 -4.99 -9.21
C GLN A 506 -15.74 -4.60 -10.59
N SER A 507 -16.33 -3.54 -11.16
CA SER A 507 -15.98 -3.13 -12.52
C SER A 507 -14.76 -2.23 -12.52
N ILE A 508 -13.60 -2.81 -12.82
CA ILE A 508 -12.37 -2.06 -13.10
C ILE A 508 -12.53 -1.42 -14.48
N GLN A 509 -12.14 -0.16 -14.64
CA GLN A 509 -12.19 0.57 -15.90
C GLN A 509 -10.76 0.88 -16.36
N GLU A 510 -10.42 0.34 -17.52
CA GLU A 510 -9.19 0.68 -18.24
C GLU A 510 -9.12 2.17 -18.56
N GLY A 511 -7.92 2.76 -18.50
CA GLY A 511 -7.69 4.16 -18.84
C GLY A 511 -8.26 5.16 -17.83
N ARG A 512 -8.75 4.70 -16.67
CA ARG A 512 -9.32 5.57 -15.63
C ARG A 512 -8.37 5.75 -14.45
N ALA A 513 -8.14 7.01 -14.07
CA ALA A 513 -7.28 7.38 -12.95
C ALA A 513 -7.78 6.91 -11.57
N GLU A 514 -9.08 6.71 -11.43
CA GLU A 514 -9.71 6.34 -10.16
C GLU A 514 -10.52 5.05 -10.32
N ASN A 515 -9.93 3.94 -9.87
CA ASN A 515 -10.64 2.68 -9.62
C ASN A 515 -10.56 2.39 -8.12
N ASP A 516 -11.71 2.35 -7.43
CA ASP A 516 -11.80 2.07 -6.00
C ASP A 516 -12.28 0.63 -5.80
N LEU A 517 -11.40 -0.23 -5.28
CA LEU A 517 -11.64 -1.66 -5.08
C LEU A 517 -11.81 -1.96 -3.60
N SER A 518 -12.82 -2.75 -3.25
CA SER A 518 -12.93 -3.36 -1.93
C SER A 518 -12.32 -4.75 -1.99
N VAL A 519 -11.30 -5.03 -1.19
CA VAL A 519 -10.56 -6.29 -1.21
C VAL A 519 -10.65 -6.93 0.18
N ASN A 520 -10.94 -8.23 0.24
CA ASN A 520 -10.78 -9.00 1.46
C ASN A 520 -9.44 -9.74 1.39
N LEU A 521 -8.72 -9.83 2.49
CA LEU A 521 -7.47 -10.57 2.56
C LEU A 521 -7.66 -11.81 3.42
N ASP A 522 -7.60 -12.98 2.79
CA ASP A 522 -7.65 -14.28 3.46
C ASP A 522 -6.23 -14.76 3.76
N VAL A 523 -5.85 -14.76 5.03
CA VAL A 523 -4.54 -15.23 5.50
C VAL A 523 -4.72 -16.61 6.15
N LEU A 524 -4.06 -17.61 5.58
CA LEU A 524 -4.03 -18.97 6.13
C LEU A 524 -2.81 -19.14 7.02
N TYR A 525 -3.01 -19.34 8.32
CA TYR A 525 -1.94 -19.62 9.26
C TYR A 525 -1.74 -21.13 9.50
N ALA A 526 -0.51 -21.51 9.84
CA ALA A 526 -0.17 -22.88 10.20
C ALA A 526 -0.95 -23.28 11.45
N ASN A 527 -1.73 -24.34 11.36
CA ASN A 527 -2.53 -24.80 12.49
C ASN A 527 -1.75 -25.83 13.32
N THR A 528 -0.62 -25.39 13.88
CA THR A 528 0.30 -26.19 14.71
C THR A 528 0.12 -25.84 16.19
N ARG A 529 0.72 -26.59 17.11
CA ARG A 529 0.78 -26.17 18.54
C ARG A 529 1.82 -25.08 18.82
N GLU A 530 2.54 -24.65 17.79
CA GLU A 530 3.56 -23.59 17.86
C GLU A 530 2.98 -22.24 17.45
N THR A 531 2.01 -22.24 16.54
CA THR A 531 1.25 -21.04 16.14
C THR A 531 0.16 -20.73 17.18
N THR A 532 0.12 -19.48 17.64
CA THR A 532 -0.70 -18.99 18.75
C THR A 532 -1.49 -17.75 18.36
N SER A 533 -2.41 -17.32 19.23
CA SER A 533 -3.14 -16.05 19.05
C SER A 533 -2.24 -14.86 19.34
N VAL A 534 -2.43 -13.74 18.64
CA VAL A 534 -1.77 -12.46 18.93
C VAL A 534 -2.80 -11.32 19.02
N ALA A 535 -2.57 -10.39 19.94
CA ALA A 535 -3.44 -9.24 20.20
C ALA A 535 -2.56 -8.02 20.52
N GLY A 536 -2.94 -6.85 20.02
CA GLY A 536 -2.09 -5.66 20.06
C GLY A 536 -2.42 -4.65 18.97
N GLN A 537 -1.63 -3.58 18.89
CA GLN A 537 -1.78 -2.52 17.90
C GLN A 537 -0.70 -2.61 16.82
N GLY A 538 -1.04 -2.20 15.59
CA GLY A 538 -0.07 -2.15 14.49
C GLY A 538 0.59 -3.50 14.18
N LEU A 539 -0.13 -4.61 14.40
CA LEU A 539 0.38 -5.98 14.26
C LEU A 539 0.71 -6.34 12.81
N TRP A 540 -0.02 -5.76 11.85
CA TRP A 540 -0.02 -6.21 10.46
C TRP A 540 0.32 -5.09 9.49
N LYS A 541 1.01 -5.45 8.42
CA LYS A 541 1.24 -4.61 7.24
C LYS A 541 0.87 -5.41 5.99
N SER A 542 0.18 -4.79 5.06
CA SER A 542 -0.10 -5.41 3.77
C SER A 542 0.17 -4.42 2.66
N SER A 543 0.93 -4.85 1.65
CA SER A 543 1.03 -4.14 0.38
C SER A 543 0.12 -4.79 -0.66
N MET A 544 -0.33 -4.00 -1.65
CA MET A 544 -1.10 -4.50 -2.79
C MET A 544 -0.62 -3.85 -4.09
N TRP A 545 -0.67 -4.61 -5.19
CA TRP A 545 -0.33 -4.15 -6.53
C TRP A 545 -1.07 -4.99 -7.58
N MET A 546 -1.14 -4.48 -8.82
CA MET A 546 -1.61 -5.25 -9.96
C MET A 546 -0.42 -5.85 -10.71
N SER A 547 -0.61 -7.06 -11.25
CA SER A 547 0.43 -7.81 -11.95
C SER A 547 -0.09 -8.40 -13.26
N SER A 548 0.82 -8.55 -14.21
CA SER A 548 0.61 -9.35 -15.42
C SER A 548 0.88 -10.84 -15.20
N GLN A 549 1.53 -11.21 -14.08
CA GLN A 549 1.92 -12.58 -13.75
C GLN A 549 1.14 -13.10 -12.52
N GLU A 550 0.90 -14.41 -12.51
CA GLU A 550 0.10 -15.09 -11.47
C GLU A 550 0.79 -15.16 -10.10
N ASP A 551 2.12 -15.02 -10.08
CA ASP A 551 2.94 -15.01 -8.87
C ASP A 551 3.17 -13.59 -8.31
N GLY A 552 2.74 -12.56 -9.06
CA GLY A 552 2.92 -11.17 -8.69
C GLY A 552 4.33 -10.62 -8.89
N ALA A 553 5.23 -11.34 -9.59
CA ALA A 553 6.62 -10.92 -9.79
C ALA A 553 6.74 -9.57 -10.52
N VAL A 554 5.76 -9.23 -11.37
CA VAL A 554 5.68 -7.94 -12.05
C VAL A 554 4.79 -6.99 -11.26
N GLN A 555 5.34 -5.88 -10.78
CA GLN A 555 4.56 -4.80 -10.18
C GLN A 555 4.24 -3.76 -11.25
N LEU A 556 2.97 -3.63 -11.63
CA LEU A 556 2.57 -2.65 -12.64
C LEU A 556 2.76 -1.22 -12.11
N PRO A 557 3.33 -0.30 -12.91
CA PRO A 557 3.60 1.06 -12.49
C PRO A 557 2.37 1.77 -11.95
N GLY A 558 2.53 2.50 -10.84
CA GLY A 558 1.44 3.28 -10.25
C GLY A 558 0.40 2.46 -9.46
N THR A 559 0.53 1.12 -9.42
CA THR A 559 -0.42 0.26 -8.71
C THR A 559 0.03 -0.15 -7.32
N LEU A 560 1.33 -0.08 -7.01
CA LEU A 560 1.84 -0.49 -5.71
C LEU A 560 1.42 0.49 -4.60
N VAL A 561 0.77 -0.04 -3.57
CA VAL A 561 0.53 0.64 -2.30
C VAL A 561 1.18 -0.19 -1.19
N GLU A 562 2.16 0.39 -0.50
CA GLU A 562 3.00 -0.28 0.51
C GLU A 562 2.27 -0.66 1.81
N GLN A 563 1.22 0.09 2.16
CA GLN A 563 0.37 -0.17 3.31
C GLN A 563 -1.07 0.18 2.97
N VAL A 564 -1.87 -0.83 2.64
CA VAL A 564 -3.30 -0.66 2.32
C VAL A 564 -4.21 -0.75 3.55
N LEU A 565 -3.70 -1.25 4.68
CA LEU A 565 -4.50 -1.46 5.88
C LEU A 565 -4.69 -0.16 6.66
N THR A 566 -5.91 0.12 7.09
CA THR A 566 -6.21 1.18 8.08
C THR A 566 -5.64 0.83 9.46
N GLN A 567 -5.45 1.81 10.35
CA GLN A 567 -4.94 1.56 11.72
C GLN A 567 -5.77 0.52 12.49
N GLY A 568 -7.10 0.50 12.28
CA GLY A 568 -8.00 -0.50 12.85
C GLY A 568 -7.76 -1.90 12.30
N GLN A 569 -7.57 -2.04 10.98
CA GLN A 569 -7.24 -3.33 10.33
C GLN A 569 -5.84 -3.82 10.72
N GLN A 570 -4.86 -2.92 10.81
CA GLN A 570 -3.50 -3.24 11.28
C GLN A 570 -3.50 -3.77 12.72
N SER A 571 -4.47 -3.38 13.54
CA SER A 571 -4.59 -3.75 14.97
C SER A 571 -5.58 -4.88 15.23
N GLN A 572 -5.97 -5.62 14.19
CA GLN A 572 -6.94 -6.70 14.32
C GLN A 572 -6.34 -7.94 15.02
N ASP A 573 -6.90 -8.36 16.15
CA ASP A 573 -6.42 -9.57 16.85
C ASP A 573 -6.56 -10.85 16.01
N LEU A 574 -5.48 -11.63 15.92
CA LEU A 574 -5.56 -13.01 15.42
C LEU A 574 -5.89 -13.93 16.59
N LYS A 575 -7.14 -14.41 16.65
CA LYS A 575 -7.62 -15.33 17.70
C LYS A 575 -7.71 -16.75 17.16
N LYS A 576 -6.80 -17.62 17.59
CA LYS A 576 -6.85 -19.05 17.31
C LYS A 576 -7.93 -19.72 18.16
N ARG A 577 -9.15 -19.82 17.63
CA ARG A 577 -10.33 -20.31 18.37
C ARG A 577 -10.40 -21.83 18.50
N SER A 578 -9.78 -22.60 17.59
CA SER A 578 -9.88 -24.07 17.55
C SER A 578 -8.78 -24.70 16.69
N PHE A 579 -8.54 -26.01 16.86
CA PHE A 579 -7.71 -26.86 15.98
C PHE A 579 -8.20 -26.99 14.54
N PHE A 580 -9.30 -26.35 14.14
CA PHE A 580 -9.76 -26.33 12.75
C PHE A 580 -9.80 -24.93 12.14
N SER A 581 -9.66 -23.88 12.97
CA SER A 581 -9.58 -22.51 12.47
C SER A 581 -8.18 -22.28 11.92
N ARG A 582 -8.10 -21.90 10.63
CA ARG A 582 -6.84 -21.60 9.94
C ARG A 582 -6.86 -20.24 9.24
N ASN A 583 -8.04 -19.64 9.12
CA ASN A 583 -8.25 -18.42 8.37
C ASN A 583 -8.27 -17.22 9.31
N PHE A 584 -7.53 -16.19 8.92
CA PHE A 584 -7.55 -14.85 9.48
C PHE A 584 -7.91 -13.90 8.34
N ASN A 585 -9.08 -13.27 8.45
CA ASN A 585 -9.63 -12.47 7.36
C ASN A 585 -9.62 -11.00 7.76
N ILE A 586 -9.06 -10.17 6.89
CA ILE A 586 -9.17 -8.71 6.97
C ILE A 586 -10.09 -8.27 5.83
N ASN A 587 -11.28 -7.77 6.18
CA ASN A 587 -12.29 -7.43 5.18
C ASN A 587 -12.29 -5.93 4.86
N ASP A 588 -12.90 -5.59 3.74
CA ASP A 588 -13.19 -4.21 3.31
C ASP A 588 -11.92 -3.32 3.23
N ILE A 589 -10.83 -3.87 2.71
CA ILE A 589 -9.61 -3.11 2.41
C ILE A 589 -9.88 -2.27 1.16
N ARG A 590 -9.81 -0.94 1.30
CA ARG A 590 -9.98 -0.02 0.17
C ARG A 590 -8.66 0.13 -0.56
N TYR A 591 -8.65 -0.28 -1.81
CA TYR A 591 -7.50 -0.22 -2.70
C TYR A 591 -7.84 0.64 -3.91
N GLN A 592 -7.27 1.85 -3.93
CA GLN A 592 -7.43 2.79 -5.03
C GLN A 592 -6.30 2.61 -6.03
N VAL A 593 -6.63 2.37 -7.30
CA VAL A 593 -5.65 2.12 -8.36
C VAL A 593 -5.89 2.98 -9.58
N ASP A 594 -4.80 3.57 -10.07
CA ASP A 594 -4.75 4.34 -11.30
C ASP A 594 -4.50 3.39 -12.49
N MET A 595 -5.48 3.31 -13.39
CA MET A 595 -5.42 2.51 -14.62
C MET A 595 -5.26 3.39 -15.87
N SER A 596 -4.90 4.67 -15.74
CA SER A 596 -4.82 5.62 -16.87
C SER A 596 -3.88 5.16 -17.98
N ASP A 597 -2.76 4.53 -17.58
CA ASP A 597 -1.71 4.04 -18.48
C ASP A 597 -1.66 2.50 -18.55
N LEU A 598 -2.70 1.81 -18.07
CA LEU A 598 -2.74 0.34 -17.96
C LEU A 598 -3.96 -0.25 -18.66
N THR A 599 -3.76 -1.35 -19.37
CA THR A 599 -4.83 -2.11 -20.01
C THR A 599 -5.32 -3.26 -19.11
N CYS A 600 -6.56 -3.71 -19.33
CA CYS A 600 -7.08 -4.91 -18.66
C CYS A 600 -6.27 -6.18 -19.01
N ASP A 601 -5.60 -6.20 -20.17
CA ASP A 601 -4.74 -7.31 -20.59
C ASP A 601 -3.38 -7.31 -19.86
N GLU A 602 -2.92 -6.17 -19.36
CA GLU A 602 -1.71 -6.05 -18.54
C GLU A 602 -2.03 -6.31 -17.07
N ALA A 603 -3.12 -5.74 -16.55
CA ALA A 603 -3.54 -5.86 -15.15
C ALA A 603 -4.41 -7.10 -14.89
N ARG A 604 -3.83 -8.29 -15.04
CA ARG A 604 -4.56 -9.58 -14.96
C ARG A 604 -4.79 -10.09 -13.54
N TYR A 605 -3.88 -9.77 -12.63
CA TYR A 605 -3.90 -10.29 -11.27
C TYR A 605 -3.83 -9.16 -10.25
N LEU A 606 -4.65 -9.25 -9.20
CA LEU A 606 -4.53 -8.44 -8.00
C LEU A 606 -3.68 -9.22 -7.00
N CYS A 607 -2.56 -8.64 -6.59
CA CYS A 607 -1.61 -9.26 -5.68
C CYS A 607 -1.56 -8.52 -4.34
N ALA A 608 -1.32 -9.26 -3.27
CA ALA A 608 -1.13 -8.72 -1.93
C ALA A 608 0.01 -9.46 -1.22
N LYS A 609 0.86 -8.72 -0.49
CA LYS A 609 1.89 -9.28 0.40
C LYS A 609 1.56 -8.97 1.85
N PHE A 610 1.42 -10.00 2.68
CA PHE A 610 1.12 -9.87 4.10
C PHE A 610 2.38 -9.97 4.96
N MET A 611 2.59 -9.00 5.85
CA MET A 611 3.81 -8.86 6.64
C MET A 611 3.47 -8.52 8.10
N LYS A 612 4.45 -8.76 8.97
CA LYS A 612 4.46 -8.19 10.33
C LYS A 612 4.50 -6.66 10.23
N GLY A 613 3.74 -5.97 11.08
CA GLY A 613 3.76 -4.52 11.15
C GLY A 613 5.13 -3.95 11.52
N ASP A 614 5.39 -2.71 11.10
CA ASP A 614 6.71 -2.08 11.24
C ASP A 614 7.09 -1.81 12.71
N ASN A 615 6.10 -1.50 13.56
CA ASN A 615 6.27 -1.31 15.01
C ASN A 615 5.08 -1.89 15.80
N PRO A 616 5.00 -3.22 15.96
CA PRO A 616 3.83 -3.87 16.54
C PRO A 616 3.87 -3.81 18.07
N GLU A 617 2.80 -3.30 18.67
CA GLU A 617 2.65 -3.19 20.12
C GLU A 617 1.73 -4.30 20.64
N VAL A 618 2.33 -5.37 21.14
CA VAL A 618 1.56 -6.50 21.69
C VAL A 618 0.99 -6.20 23.08
N GLN A 619 -0.23 -6.68 23.35
CA GLN A 619 -0.96 -6.45 24.60
C GLN A 619 -0.16 -6.86 25.85
N LYS A 620 0.68 -7.89 25.74
CA LYS A 620 1.63 -8.30 26.79
C LYS A 620 3.04 -7.95 26.32
N SER A 621 3.46 -6.72 26.59
CA SER A 621 4.73 -6.14 26.12
C SER A 621 5.99 -6.93 26.47
N PHE A 622 5.94 -7.81 27.47
CA PHE A 622 7.05 -8.71 27.84
C PHE A 622 7.14 -9.99 26.98
N LEU A 623 6.17 -10.26 26.11
CA LEU A 623 6.21 -11.37 25.16
C LEU A 623 6.68 -10.87 23.79
N GLU A 624 7.69 -11.52 23.22
CA GLU A 624 8.13 -11.22 21.87
C GLU A 624 7.10 -11.70 20.83
N PHE A 625 6.89 -10.88 19.79
CA PHE A 625 6.04 -11.23 18.65
C PHE A 625 6.87 -11.84 17.52
N HIS A 626 6.81 -13.15 17.38
CA HIS A 626 7.45 -13.91 16.30
C HIS A 626 6.49 -14.12 15.13
N PHE A 627 6.96 -13.81 13.92
CA PHE A 627 6.24 -13.96 12.66
C PHE A 627 7.14 -14.71 11.67
N GLU A 628 6.65 -15.81 11.11
CA GLU A 628 7.38 -16.61 10.13
C GLU A 628 6.48 -17.06 8.97
N ALA A 629 7.08 -17.30 7.81
CA ALA A 629 6.43 -17.85 6.63
C ALA A 629 6.90 -19.28 6.38
N ARG A 630 6.01 -20.20 6.01
CA ARG A 630 6.37 -21.59 5.66
C ARG A 630 5.61 -22.08 4.43
N PRO A 631 6.27 -22.78 3.48
CA PRO A 631 7.65 -23.25 3.53
C PRO A 631 8.73 -22.22 3.17
N SER A 632 8.40 -21.16 2.43
CA SER A 632 9.29 -20.04 2.07
C SER A 632 8.58 -18.71 2.28
N GLU A 633 9.27 -17.57 2.11
CA GLU A 633 8.63 -16.25 2.18
C GLU A 633 7.62 -15.99 1.04
N ASP A 634 7.69 -16.74 -0.06
CA ASP A 634 6.81 -16.56 -1.21
C ASP A 634 5.32 -16.72 -0.85
N VAL A 635 5.02 -17.52 0.19
CA VAL A 635 3.64 -17.71 0.67
C VAL A 635 3.02 -16.47 1.31
N LEU A 636 3.83 -15.46 1.62
CA LEU A 636 3.35 -14.17 2.10
C LEU A 636 2.74 -13.35 0.97
N THR A 637 3.07 -13.67 -0.29
CA THR A 637 2.49 -13.06 -1.48
C THR A 637 1.40 -13.98 -2.04
N GLY A 638 0.24 -13.41 -2.31
CA GLY A 638 -0.86 -14.11 -2.98
C GLY A 638 -1.48 -13.23 -4.05
N CYS A 639 -1.87 -13.84 -5.17
CA CYS A 639 -2.52 -13.15 -6.26
C CYS A 639 -3.83 -13.84 -6.65
N SER A 640 -4.80 -13.02 -7.05
CA SER A 640 -6.09 -13.49 -7.56
C SER A 640 -6.38 -12.88 -8.92
N PRO A 641 -6.96 -13.67 -9.86
CA PRO A 641 -7.31 -13.17 -11.18
C PRO A 641 -8.42 -12.13 -11.10
N ILE A 642 -8.37 -11.18 -12.02
CA ILE A 642 -9.38 -10.13 -12.18
C ILE A 642 -10.32 -10.54 -13.32
N GLU A 643 -11.57 -10.87 -12.99
CA GLU A 643 -12.54 -11.37 -13.97
C GLU A 643 -13.37 -10.23 -14.63
N ASP A 644 -13.60 -9.12 -13.93
CA ASP A 644 -14.52 -8.04 -14.34
C ASP A 644 -13.79 -6.71 -14.68
N CYS A 645 -12.84 -6.76 -15.62
CA CYS A 645 -12.17 -5.56 -16.14
C CYS A 645 -12.81 -5.07 -17.46
N LYS A 646 -13.36 -3.85 -17.46
CA LYS A 646 -14.01 -3.21 -18.60
C LYS A 646 -13.00 -2.37 -19.37
N GLY A 647 -12.51 -2.91 -20.49
CA GLY A 647 -11.67 -2.19 -21.44
C GLY A 647 -12.41 -1.05 -22.15
N ILE A 648 -11.70 0.02 -22.53
CA ILE A 648 -12.19 1.01 -23.49
C ILE A 648 -12.15 0.36 -24.88
N PRO A 649 -13.24 0.33 -25.67
CA PRO A 649 -13.23 -0.29 -26.98
C PRO A 649 -12.57 0.63 -28.03
N THR A 650 -11.25 0.83 -27.98
CA THR A 650 -10.52 1.67 -28.96
C THR A 650 -9.64 0.90 -29.95
N SER A 651 -9.61 -0.42 -29.90
CA SER A 651 -9.08 -1.25 -31.00
C SER A 651 -10.16 -2.18 -31.52
N LEU A 652 -11.08 -1.64 -32.32
CA LEU A 652 -11.85 -2.50 -33.21
C LEU A 652 -10.85 -3.16 -34.15
N SER A 653 -10.73 -4.49 -34.10
CA SER A 653 -9.93 -5.24 -35.06
C SER A 653 -10.30 -4.81 -36.48
N GLY A 654 -9.34 -4.83 -37.41
CA GLY A 654 -9.61 -4.42 -38.80
C GLY A 654 -10.81 -5.13 -39.43
N SER A 655 -11.05 -6.39 -39.03
CA SER A 655 -12.24 -7.19 -39.39
C SER A 655 -13.55 -6.60 -38.87
N LYS A 656 -13.54 -6.05 -37.65
CA LYS A 656 -14.71 -5.42 -37.02
C LYS A 656 -14.95 -4.02 -37.59
N ILE A 657 -13.89 -3.28 -37.93
CA ILE A 657 -13.98 -2.01 -38.67
C ILE A 657 -14.60 -2.24 -40.05
N ALA A 658 -14.15 -3.26 -40.79
CA ALA A 658 -14.67 -3.61 -42.12
C ALA A 658 -16.19 -3.83 -42.13
N GLY A 659 -16.75 -4.46 -41.09
CA GLY A 659 -18.20 -4.66 -40.94
C GLY A 659 -19.00 -3.38 -40.66
N LEU A 660 -18.36 -2.35 -40.11
CA LEU A 660 -18.96 -1.08 -39.72
C LEU A 660 -18.88 -0.01 -40.82
N LEU A 661 -18.02 -0.19 -41.83
CA LEU A 661 -17.84 0.79 -42.90
C LEU A 661 -19.13 0.99 -43.70
N ARG A 662 -19.49 2.26 -43.90
CA ARG A 662 -20.62 2.71 -44.73
C ARG A 662 -20.21 3.90 -45.58
N ILE A 663 -20.88 4.07 -46.73
CA ILE A 663 -20.69 5.24 -47.60
C ILE A 663 -20.91 6.52 -46.78
N GLY A 664 -19.97 7.46 -46.89
CA GLY A 664 -20.01 8.76 -46.20
C GLY A 664 -19.23 8.82 -44.89
N MET A 665 -18.75 7.70 -44.35
CA MET A 665 -17.90 7.71 -43.15
C MET A 665 -16.50 8.25 -43.44
N LYS A 666 -15.94 8.94 -42.45
CA LYS A 666 -14.59 9.50 -42.47
C LYS A 666 -13.56 8.46 -42.04
N VAL A 667 -12.46 8.39 -42.78
CA VAL A 667 -11.38 7.42 -42.58
C VAL A 667 -10.01 8.08 -42.70
N VAL A 668 -9.03 7.47 -42.06
CA VAL A 668 -7.60 7.78 -42.18
C VAL A 668 -6.83 6.49 -42.47
N ARG A 669 -5.54 6.61 -42.82
CA ARG A 669 -4.65 5.45 -42.97
C ARG A 669 -4.67 4.54 -41.72
N GLY A 670 -4.72 3.23 -41.95
CA GLY A 670 -4.72 2.16 -40.93
C GLY A 670 -3.36 1.47 -40.79
N SER A 671 -3.30 0.43 -39.94
CA SER A 671 -2.06 -0.25 -39.55
C SER A 671 -1.34 -0.99 -40.68
N ASP A 672 -2.07 -1.47 -41.70
CA ASP A 672 -1.47 -2.22 -42.82
C ASP A 672 -1.15 -1.34 -44.05
N TRP A 673 -1.25 -0.01 -43.91
CA TRP A 673 -1.07 0.95 -45.00
C TRP A 673 0.29 0.83 -45.69
N LYS A 674 0.27 0.61 -47.02
CA LYS A 674 1.48 0.53 -47.85
C LYS A 674 1.49 1.50 -49.04
N TRP A 675 0.55 2.43 -49.08
CA TRP A 675 0.22 3.21 -50.28
C TRP A 675 0.92 4.57 -50.35
N GLY A 676 1.97 4.79 -49.56
CA GLY A 676 2.75 6.03 -49.55
C GLY A 676 1.91 7.23 -49.10
N GLY A 677 2.07 8.39 -49.75
CA GLY A 677 1.37 9.64 -49.42
C GLY A 677 0.04 9.86 -50.17
N GLN A 678 -0.70 8.80 -50.52
CA GLN A 678 -1.95 8.93 -51.30
C GLN A 678 -3.09 9.67 -50.57
N ASP A 679 -3.07 9.65 -49.25
CA ASP A 679 -3.97 10.39 -48.36
C ASP A 679 -3.58 11.87 -48.15
N GLY A 680 -2.41 12.31 -48.63
CA GLY A 680 -1.92 13.68 -48.50
C GLY A 680 -1.04 13.90 -47.25
N SER A 681 -1.24 15.01 -46.54
CA SER A 681 -0.51 15.32 -45.28
C SER A 681 -0.93 14.34 -44.18
N PRO A 682 -0.05 13.44 -43.72
CA PRO A 682 -0.45 12.35 -42.83
C PRO A 682 -0.77 12.82 -41.39
N PRO A 683 -1.80 12.25 -40.73
CA PRO A 683 -2.80 11.36 -41.31
C PRO A 683 -3.81 12.18 -42.15
N GLY A 684 -3.92 11.84 -43.44
CA GLY A 684 -4.85 12.50 -44.33
C GLY A 684 -6.25 11.93 -44.18
N GLU A 685 -7.28 12.79 -44.08
CA GLU A 685 -8.67 12.36 -43.99
C GLU A 685 -9.28 12.10 -45.38
N GLY A 686 -10.12 11.06 -45.45
CA GLY A 686 -10.88 10.72 -46.63
C GLY A 686 -12.27 10.21 -46.29
N ARG A 687 -13.12 10.07 -47.31
CA ARG A 687 -14.51 9.65 -47.18
C ARG A 687 -14.77 8.40 -47.98
N ILE A 688 -15.48 7.44 -47.39
CA ILE A 688 -15.89 6.22 -48.09
C ILE A 688 -16.93 6.57 -49.14
N VAL A 689 -16.69 6.15 -50.39
CA VAL A 689 -17.56 6.44 -51.54
C VAL A 689 -18.15 5.18 -52.19
N SER A 690 -17.79 3.99 -51.70
CA SER A 690 -18.38 2.71 -52.13
C SER A 690 -18.69 1.80 -50.95
N GLU A 691 -19.55 0.81 -51.17
CA GLU A 691 -19.69 -0.31 -50.23
C GLU A 691 -18.43 -1.17 -50.22
N LEU A 692 -18.22 -1.91 -49.12
CA LEU A 692 -17.16 -2.90 -49.02
C LEU A 692 -17.48 -4.07 -49.94
N ARG A 693 -16.58 -4.36 -50.88
CA ARG A 693 -16.74 -5.46 -51.83
C ARG A 693 -16.48 -6.81 -51.14
N SER A 694 -17.09 -7.87 -51.64
CA SER A 694 -16.95 -9.25 -51.10
C SER A 694 -15.50 -9.78 -51.13
N ASN A 695 -14.64 -9.19 -51.95
CA ASN A 695 -13.20 -9.51 -52.01
C ASN A 695 -12.36 -8.67 -51.03
N GLY A 696 -12.97 -7.92 -50.12
CA GLY A 696 -12.27 -7.19 -49.05
C GLY A 696 -11.68 -5.84 -49.45
N TRP A 697 -12.20 -5.19 -50.51
CA TRP A 697 -11.73 -3.88 -50.99
C TRP A 697 -12.80 -2.80 -50.89
N ILE A 698 -12.41 -1.57 -50.53
CA ILE A 698 -13.32 -0.42 -50.41
C ILE A 698 -12.71 0.85 -50.99
N THR A 699 -13.53 1.71 -51.62
CA THR A 699 -13.06 2.94 -52.27
C THR A 699 -13.22 4.16 -51.37
N VAL A 700 -12.15 4.95 -51.24
CA VAL A 700 -12.08 6.19 -50.47
C VAL A 700 -11.75 7.35 -51.40
N GLN A 701 -12.40 8.50 -51.18
CA GLN A 701 -12.00 9.79 -51.73
C GLN A 701 -11.27 10.60 -50.66
N TRP A 702 -10.00 10.93 -50.87
CA TRP A 702 -9.23 11.75 -49.93
C TRP A 702 -9.56 13.23 -50.09
N ASP A 703 -9.73 13.94 -48.97
CA ASP A 703 -10.20 15.32 -48.98
C ASP A 703 -9.11 16.31 -49.43
N SER A 704 -7.87 16.07 -49.03
CA SER A 704 -6.71 16.92 -49.33
C SER A 704 -6.22 16.81 -50.78
N THR A 705 -6.26 15.60 -51.34
CA THR A 705 -5.75 15.30 -52.69
C THR A 705 -6.86 15.18 -53.73
N GLY A 706 -8.12 15.04 -53.31
CA GLY A 706 -9.28 14.76 -54.17
C GLY A 706 -9.25 13.37 -54.82
N ARG A 707 -8.23 12.56 -54.52
CA ARG A 707 -7.92 11.29 -55.17
C ARG A 707 -8.89 10.20 -54.73
N ARG A 708 -9.31 9.35 -55.68
CA ARG A 708 -10.25 8.23 -55.46
C ARG A 708 -9.58 6.90 -55.78
N ASP A 709 -9.34 6.09 -54.76
CA ASP A 709 -8.67 4.79 -54.90
C ASP A 709 -9.27 3.73 -53.96
N ALA A 710 -8.97 2.46 -54.24
CA ALA A 710 -9.44 1.31 -53.45
C ALA A 710 -8.35 0.80 -52.48
N TYR A 711 -8.78 0.44 -51.28
CA TYR A 711 -7.93 0.03 -50.15
C TYR A 711 -8.44 -1.27 -49.53
N ARG A 712 -7.54 -2.04 -48.90
CA ARG A 712 -7.86 -3.35 -48.32
C ARG A 712 -8.52 -3.19 -46.96
N MET A 713 -9.66 -3.84 -46.78
CA MET A 713 -10.38 -4.00 -45.52
C MET A 713 -10.84 -5.45 -45.41
N GLY A 714 -9.87 -6.37 -45.36
CA GLY A 714 -10.07 -7.83 -45.33
C GLY A 714 -9.50 -8.57 -46.54
N ALA A 715 -8.96 -7.87 -47.54
CA ALA A 715 -8.21 -8.50 -48.64
C ALA A 715 -6.79 -8.84 -48.17
N ASP A 716 -6.32 -10.05 -48.47
CA ASP A 716 -5.03 -10.60 -48.01
C ASP A 716 -4.83 -10.57 -46.48
N ASP A 717 -5.94 -10.56 -45.71
CA ASP A 717 -5.94 -10.37 -44.25
C ASP A 717 -5.32 -9.02 -43.79
N LYS A 718 -5.53 -7.97 -44.60
CA LYS A 718 -4.97 -6.63 -44.39
C LYS A 718 -6.04 -5.53 -44.33
N TYR A 719 -5.75 -4.51 -43.52
CA TYR A 719 -6.64 -3.41 -43.17
C TYR A 719 -5.92 -2.06 -43.26
N ASP A 720 -6.03 -1.45 -44.43
CA ASP A 720 -5.34 -0.22 -44.81
C ASP A 720 -6.03 1.04 -44.24
N LEU A 721 -7.23 0.95 -43.64
CA LEU A 721 -8.01 2.12 -43.19
C LEU A 721 -8.49 1.99 -41.73
N LYS A 722 -8.57 3.12 -41.02
CA LYS A 722 -9.21 3.27 -39.70
C LYS A 722 -10.29 4.35 -39.76
N LEU A 723 -11.35 4.23 -38.96
CA LEU A 723 -12.36 5.29 -38.80
C LEU A 723 -11.75 6.49 -38.06
N VAL A 724 -12.11 7.71 -38.47
CA VAL A 724 -11.77 8.93 -37.71
C VAL A 724 -12.57 8.93 -36.40
N ASP A 725 -11.89 9.26 -35.29
CA ASP A 725 -12.46 9.26 -33.93
C ASP A 725 -13.72 10.16 -33.84
N PRO A 726 -14.85 9.70 -33.27
CA PRO A 726 -16.04 10.54 -33.09
C PRO A 726 -15.82 11.82 -32.27
N ALA A 727 -14.73 11.93 -31.50
CA ALA A 727 -14.41 13.14 -30.73
C ALA A 727 -14.00 14.36 -31.59
N SER A 728 -13.74 14.20 -32.90
CA SER A 728 -13.38 15.32 -33.79
C SER A 728 -14.55 15.91 -34.59
N LEU A 729 -15.79 15.46 -34.35
CA LEU A 729 -17.01 15.97 -34.97
C LEU A 729 -17.95 16.62 -33.94
N ASP A 730 -17.48 17.61 -33.20
CA ASP A 730 -18.37 18.60 -32.59
C ASP A 730 -17.97 20.03 -32.96
N GLY A 731 -18.34 20.37 -34.20
CA GLY A 731 -18.27 21.70 -34.75
C GLY A 731 -19.63 22.04 -35.35
N SER A 732 -20.56 22.45 -34.48
CA SER A 732 -21.81 23.18 -34.79
C SER A 732 -22.92 22.45 -35.54
N VAL A 733 -23.89 21.91 -34.78
CA VAL A 733 -25.32 22.17 -35.04
C VAL A 733 -26.03 22.36 -33.69
N ARG A 734 -26.35 23.62 -33.37
CA ARG A 734 -27.38 23.94 -32.37
C ARG A 734 -28.73 23.59 -32.96
N LEU A 735 -29.50 22.74 -32.27
CA LEU A 735 -30.95 22.84 -32.29
C LEU A 735 -31.46 22.82 -30.85
N ALA A 736 -31.98 23.98 -30.47
CA ALA A 736 -32.76 24.19 -29.26
C ALA A 736 -34.19 23.71 -29.47
N ASN A 737 -34.80 23.36 -28.34
CA ASN A 737 -36.24 23.27 -28.03
C ASN A 737 -37.02 22.06 -28.51
N GLY A 738 -37.73 21.46 -27.55
CA GLY A 738 -38.85 20.57 -27.79
C GLY A 738 -39.16 19.67 -26.61
N ASP A 739 -39.64 20.24 -25.50
CA ASP A 739 -40.39 19.50 -24.49
C ASP A 739 -41.65 18.88 -25.14
N ASP A 740 -41.81 17.56 -25.05
CA ASP A 740 -43.06 16.87 -24.72
C ASP A 740 -42.90 15.34 -24.93
N GLU A 741 -42.93 14.56 -23.85
CA GLU A 741 -43.66 13.28 -23.87
C GLU A 741 -44.02 12.75 -22.48
N PHE A 742 -45.30 12.98 -22.13
CA PHE A 742 -46.27 11.99 -21.66
C PHE A 742 -45.81 10.76 -20.83
N ARG A 743 -46.23 10.81 -19.56
CA ARG A 743 -47.13 9.85 -18.87
C ARG A 743 -47.05 8.35 -19.21
N GLY A 744 -46.82 7.58 -18.15
CA GLY A 744 -47.50 6.30 -17.84
C GLY A 744 -46.53 5.15 -17.64
N GLY A 745 -46.59 4.35 -16.58
CA GLY A 745 -47.51 4.26 -15.45
C GLY A 745 -47.05 3.09 -14.57
N ALA A 746 -47.15 3.27 -13.26
CA ALA A 746 -46.95 2.22 -12.27
C ALA A 746 -48.14 1.24 -12.27
N ILE A 747 -47.88 -0.04 -12.04
CA ILE A 747 -48.90 -1.04 -11.71
C ILE A 747 -48.58 -1.60 -10.31
N PRO A 748 -49.51 -1.52 -9.34
CA PRO A 748 -49.40 -2.17 -8.04
C PRO A 748 -50.06 -3.57 -8.05
N HIS A 749 -49.59 -4.41 -7.13
CA HIS A 749 -50.21 -5.67 -6.72
C HIS A 749 -51.51 -5.43 -5.94
N GLU A 750 -52.56 -6.20 -6.22
CA GLU A 750 -53.23 -7.09 -5.26
C GLU A 750 -54.25 -8.00 -5.97
N GLY A 751 -54.35 -9.24 -5.51
CA GLY A 751 -55.12 -10.31 -6.16
C GLY A 751 -56.49 -10.58 -5.53
N SER A 752 -57.17 -11.59 -6.09
CA SER A 752 -57.92 -12.66 -5.42
C SER A 752 -58.97 -13.28 -6.36
N GLY A 753 -59.06 -14.61 -6.35
CA GLY A 753 -60.31 -15.33 -6.63
C GLY A 753 -60.35 -16.19 -7.89
N LEU A 754 -59.84 -17.43 -7.80
CA LEU A 754 -60.64 -18.68 -7.84
C LEU A 754 -59.75 -19.90 -7.58
#